data_AF-A0A1Z3HN42-F1
#
_entry.id   AF-A0A1Z3HN42-F1
#
_cell.length_a   1.000
_cell.length_b   1.000
_cell.length_c   1.000
_cell.angle_alpha   90.00
_cell.angle_beta   90.00
_cell.angle_gamma   90.00
#
_symmetry.space_group_name_H-M   'P 1'
#
loop_
_entity.id
_entity.type
_entity.pdbx_description
1 polymer ?
#
loop_
_entity_poly.entity_id
_entity_poly.type
_entity_poly.pdbx_seq_one_letter_code
_entity_poly.pdbx_strand_id
1 'polypeptide(L)'
;MTLLQDLLTTTLQEEPDPVIQRFVETVVPAMEQEFALVPALGGSDAVHRYRLRDDPFCEEKVQRWNQSADQSLLVHVINAILTAWNLQTFLDEDKQLTEEEKKLLCLGLTLHDYNKYCQGEEEDAPKTHEVSEILGLCHKLGHKLNFTDFWQDWENYLGDIGFLAQNTQYKTGTNPRLEVWNPKITDQRRLKNPLRPLLAFGDIAVHMNDPADIVTPKEGNQSRSRGHALREHLETLQIERKLVYHRLRDCTGLLTTGIHNAVLHFTEDLDWKPILFFAQGVVYLAPLDSETPDRETIQAVLWEQIQQLLANKMLSGDIGFKRDGKGLKVAPQTLEVFKPAQLIRGLPDVIIAKVGNAKNPATPKRLASLELSDTECQKLEPAADLRSDRLAELIFLAQKEFFGACPDFVPWVLKYLGIEQGISPEQTQVQSGGVNYGWYRAAAYYIAVTQKNTLDNEELEKILENLAYSLADWAEENDLLPEYKSPTQDVFHRYLNQNLEVSGWEPCLTSFDDELSAYTAAKTKASKQPICSLSSGEFASEDQMDSVVLFKPQQYSNKNPLGGRHIKRGISKIWSLEMLIRQAMWAVPAGKLEDQRPVFLYIFPAYVYSPQTAKVVRVLMDELKDRINFWDIRKFWQENNMDIQALRSYSWLEEESEAGRFGNPNYGRGDRRDLPFVAITYTTTRGKTVTDAWIEPAFLAMALPMLLGVKVVASTSPAPLYSSDSEFRESVKLDGPAGFWNSLGLPNSLHLEEWLQNRVQRLDELLNRLMIAYALHLDCEGDPPDPRWRAFANTVRDMMTDVLNIFSLAASHFRELKREPYPDEVGRYWRYAQIWTEGNTNMQKKLKITKQLVTEYRKFYRVNLSESSHAILLPLSKALELILSVPEDWDDEELILQGSGQLQDALDRQKVYRPILSDKSLPYQERKVQELEAIQAFVTTCVKDLFGEMCKGDRALLQENRNRIKSGVEFAYRWLTLQESQAETKNQKTEGEK
;
A
#
# COMPACT_ATOMS: atom_id res chain seq x y z
N MET A 1 21.02 -4.76 -6.21
CA MET A 1 20.45 -5.49 -5.07
C MET A 1 18.94 -5.45 -5.21
N THR A 2 18.21 -6.36 -4.56
CA THR A 2 16.74 -6.30 -4.53
C THR A 2 16.25 -5.44 -3.37
N LEU A 3 15.01 -4.94 -3.43
CA LEU A 3 14.41 -4.13 -2.38
C LEU A 3 14.46 -4.81 -1.00
N LEU A 4 14.04 -6.08 -0.93
CA LEU A 4 14.03 -6.81 0.34
C LEU A 4 15.46 -7.05 0.86
N GLN A 5 16.40 -7.35 -0.03
CA GLN A 5 17.82 -7.48 0.32
C GLN A 5 18.37 -6.18 0.91
N ASP A 6 18.12 -5.03 0.26
CA ASP A 6 18.58 -3.72 0.73
C ASP A 6 17.98 -3.37 2.10
N LEU A 7 16.67 -3.59 2.28
CA LEU A 7 15.99 -3.32 3.54
C LEU A 7 16.43 -4.28 4.66
N LEU A 8 16.63 -5.56 4.38
CA LEU A 8 17.14 -6.51 5.39
C LEU A 8 18.56 -6.13 5.79
N THR A 9 19.44 -5.83 4.82
CA THR A 9 20.83 -5.44 5.08
C THR A 9 20.90 -4.22 6.00
N THR A 10 20.09 -3.19 5.73
CA THR A 10 20.04 -1.95 6.53
C THR A 10 19.43 -2.13 7.93
N THR A 11 18.68 -3.21 8.16
CA THR A 11 17.97 -3.48 9.43
C THR A 11 18.63 -4.56 10.30
N LEU A 12 19.67 -5.23 9.80
CA LEU A 12 20.59 -6.04 10.61
C LEU A 12 21.26 -5.20 11.72
N GLN A 13 21.96 -5.85 12.64
CA GLN A 13 22.79 -5.17 13.65
C GLN A 13 23.98 -4.44 13.00
N GLU A 14 24.59 -3.45 13.68
CA GLU A 14 25.75 -2.70 13.17
C GLU A 14 26.95 -3.61 12.84
N GLU A 15 27.22 -4.59 13.70
CA GLU A 15 28.18 -5.68 13.46
C GLU A 15 27.40 -6.99 13.31
N PRO A 16 26.80 -7.25 12.13
CA PRO A 16 26.02 -8.46 11.94
C PRO A 16 26.95 -9.67 11.90
N ASP A 17 26.41 -10.81 12.34
CA ASP A 17 27.10 -12.08 12.15
C ASP A 17 27.38 -12.32 10.64
N PRO A 18 28.62 -12.66 10.24
CA PRO A 18 28.97 -12.81 8.84
C PRO A 18 28.12 -13.84 8.08
N VAL A 19 27.60 -14.87 8.75
CA VAL A 19 26.78 -15.90 8.13
C VAL A 19 25.42 -15.34 7.74
N ILE A 20 24.72 -14.64 8.64
CA ILE A 20 23.39 -14.09 8.30
C ILE A 20 23.50 -12.98 7.28
N GLN A 21 24.55 -12.15 7.36
CA GLN A 21 24.82 -11.13 6.35
C GLN A 21 25.03 -11.79 4.97
N ARG A 22 25.92 -12.79 4.88
CA ARG A 22 26.17 -13.51 3.63
C ARG A 22 24.92 -14.20 3.10
N PHE A 23 24.08 -14.75 3.98
CA PHE A 23 22.81 -15.38 3.61
C PHE A 23 21.86 -14.36 2.95
N VAL A 24 21.69 -13.19 3.56
CA VAL A 24 20.89 -12.09 3.01
C VAL A 24 21.46 -11.60 1.67
N GLU A 25 22.78 -11.56 1.52
CA GLU A 25 23.42 -11.10 0.28
C GLU A 25 23.28 -12.06 -0.90
N THR A 26 23.17 -13.37 -0.64
CA THR A 26 23.31 -14.41 -1.67
C THR A 26 22.05 -15.25 -1.88
N VAL A 27 21.43 -15.74 -0.80
CA VAL A 27 20.31 -16.67 -0.87
C VAL A 27 18.97 -15.95 -0.94
N VAL A 28 18.80 -14.86 -0.18
CA VAL A 28 17.52 -14.11 -0.14
C VAL A 28 17.09 -13.60 -1.53
N PRO A 29 17.96 -13.00 -2.38
CA PRO A 29 17.56 -12.58 -3.72
C PRO A 29 17.05 -13.72 -4.61
N ALA A 30 17.66 -14.91 -4.48
CA ALA A 30 17.23 -16.10 -5.21
C ALA A 30 15.93 -16.67 -4.63
N MET A 31 15.74 -16.61 -3.30
CA MET A 31 14.46 -16.95 -2.66
C MET A 31 13.36 -16.01 -3.09
N GLU A 32 13.60 -14.70 -3.23
CA GLU A 32 12.61 -13.80 -3.80
C GLU A 32 12.20 -14.34 -5.16
N GLN A 33 13.16 -14.66 -6.04
CA GLN A 33 12.91 -15.13 -7.42
C GLN A 33 11.99 -16.35 -7.46
N GLU A 34 12.30 -17.36 -6.65
CA GLU A 34 11.62 -18.64 -6.72
C GLU A 34 10.39 -18.74 -5.78
N PHE A 35 10.37 -18.05 -4.64
CA PHE A 35 9.39 -18.28 -3.57
C PHE A 35 8.37 -17.16 -3.35
N ALA A 36 8.56 -15.95 -3.89
CA ALA A 36 7.70 -14.80 -3.55
C ALA A 36 6.22 -14.97 -3.93
N LEU A 37 5.94 -15.75 -4.98
CA LEU A 37 4.58 -15.98 -5.49
C LEU A 37 4.07 -17.39 -5.26
N VAL A 38 4.86 -18.25 -4.60
CA VAL A 38 4.45 -19.60 -4.23
C VAL A 38 3.65 -19.52 -2.93
N PRO A 39 2.39 -19.97 -2.89
CA PRO A 39 1.61 -19.97 -1.65
C PRO A 39 2.11 -21.06 -0.68
N ALA A 40 2.53 -20.66 0.51
CA ALA A 40 2.79 -21.59 1.62
C ALA A 40 1.49 -21.94 2.35
N LEU A 41 0.68 -20.92 2.63
CA LEU A 41 -0.63 -20.99 3.28
C LEU A 41 -1.66 -20.17 2.50
N GLY A 42 -2.94 -20.48 2.72
CA GLY A 42 -4.04 -19.82 2.02
C GLY A 42 -4.14 -20.24 0.57
N GLY A 43 -4.65 -19.34 -0.28
CA GLY A 43 -4.90 -19.55 -1.70
C GLY A 43 -6.38 -19.46 -2.08
N SER A 44 -6.61 -19.22 -3.38
CA SER A 44 -7.94 -19.08 -3.98
C SER A 44 -8.70 -20.41 -4.02
N ASP A 45 -9.97 -20.41 -3.58
CA ASP A 45 -10.86 -21.59 -3.62
C ASP A 45 -10.90 -22.23 -5.01
N ALA A 46 -11.02 -21.40 -6.05
CA ALA A 46 -11.11 -21.86 -7.42
C ALA A 46 -9.81 -22.56 -7.88
N VAL A 47 -8.64 -22.04 -7.46
CA VAL A 47 -7.34 -22.65 -7.76
C VAL A 47 -7.20 -23.99 -7.04
N HIS A 48 -7.56 -24.06 -5.75
CA HIS A 48 -7.53 -25.31 -5.00
C HIS A 48 -8.43 -26.38 -5.60
N ARG A 49 -9.68 -26.03 -5.98
CA ARG A 49 -10.61 -26.95 -6.64
C ARG A 49 -10.05 -27.45 -7.98
N TYR A 50 -9.42 -26.59 -8.76
CA TYR A 50 -8.80 -26.98 -10.02
C TYR A 50 -7.64 -27.97 -9.83
N ARG A 51 -6.75 -27.71 -8.85
CA ARG A 51 -5.59 -28.57 -8.56
C ARG A 51 -6.01 -29.91 -7.94
N LEU A 52 -7.01 -29.91 -7.07
CA LEU A 52 -7.50 -31.09 -6.36
C LEU A 52 -8.67 -31.81 -7.07
N ARG A 53 -8.97 -31.49 -8.34
CA ARG A 53 -10.11 -32.05 -9.08
C ARG A 53 -10.12 -33.60 -9.13
N ASP A 54 -8.93 -34.21 -9.06
CA ASP A 54 -8.74 -35.66 -9.12
C ASP A 54 -8.58 -36.29 -7.71
N ASP A 55 -8.66 -35.49 -6.64
CA ASP A 55 -8.51 -35.94 -5.25
C ASP A 55 -9.88 -36.30 -4.61
N PRO A 56 -10.06 -37.53 -4.08
CA PRO A 56 -11.30 -37.95 -3.42
C PRO A 56 -11.70 -37.09 -2.19
N PHE A 57 -10.74 -36.40 -1.57
CA PHE A 57 -10.93 -35.54 -0.40
C PHE A 57 -10.87 -34.04 -0.76
N CYS A 58 -11.11 -33.69 -2.03
CA CYS A 58 -11.05 -32.31 -2.54
C CYS A 58 -11.81 -31.32 -1.66
N GLU A 59 -13.10 -31.54 -1.39
CA GLU A 59 -13.92 -30.59 -0.61
C GLU A 59 -13.39 -30.35 0.81
N GLU A 60 -12.95 -31.41 1.52
CA GLU A 60 -12.41 -31.28 2.88
C GLU A 60 -11.08 -30.51 2.88
N LYS A 61 -10.18 -30.82 1.93
CA LYS A 61 -8.89 -30.13 1.79
C LYS A 61 -9.07 -28.66 1.41
N VAL A 62 -9.94 -28.38 0.43
CA VAL A 62 -10.28 -27.02 -0.01
C VAL A 62 -10.86 -26.21 1.15
N GLN A 63 -11.84 -26.76 1.89
CA GLN A 63 -12.42 -26.06 3.05
C GLN A 63 -11.36 -25.70 4.09
N ARG A 64 -10.47 -26.63 4.41
CA ARG A 64 -9.39 -26.41 5.37
C ARG A 64 -8.37 -25.38 4.90
N TRP A 65 -7.96 -25.43 3.63
CA TRP A 65 -6.96 -24.51 3.09
C TRP A 65 -7.51 -23.09 2.93
N ASN A 66 -8.75 -22.97 2.46
CA ASN A 66 -9.42 -21.68 2.32
C ASN A 66 -9.74 -21.00 3.65
N GLN A 67 -9.63 -21.68 4.80
CA GLN A 67 -9.77 -21.02 6.11
C GLN A 67 -8.55 -20.20 6.49
N SER A 68 -7.39 -20.49 5.89
CA SER A 68 -6.14 -19.77 6.13
C SER A 68 -6.05 -18.56 5.19
N ALA A 69 -5.46 -17.47 5.68
CA ALA A 69 -5.07 -16.35 4.83
C ALA A 69 -3.80 -16.67 4.01
N ASP A 70 -3.58 -15.92 2.95
CA ASP A 70 -2.41 -16.03 2.10
C ASP A 70 -1.11 -15.70 2.85
N GLN A 71 -0.11 -16.55 2.61
CA GLN A 71 1.28 -16.29 2.98
C GLN A 71 2.17 -16.86 1.88
N SER A 72 3.10 -16.05 1.37
CA SER A 72 4.09 -16.54 0.41
C SER A 72 5.14 -17.41 1.09
N LEU A 73 5.68 -18.37 0.33
CA LEU A 73 6.76 -19.24 0.80
C LEU A 73 8.02 -18.43 1.16
N LEU A 74 8.27 -17.32 0.47
CA LEU A 74 9.34 -16.38 0.80
C LEU A 74 9.26 -15.91 2.26
N VAL A 75 8.12 -15.32 2.65
CA VAL A 75 7.96 -14.71 3.98
C VAL A 75 7.79 -15.76 5.07
N HIS A 76 7.14 -16.90 4.74
CA HIS A 76 7.11 -18.07 5.62
C HIS A 76 8.53 -18.51 6.00
N VAL A 77 9.40 -18.72 5.02
CA VAL A 77 10.77 -19.19 5.25
C VAL A 77 11.64 -18.12 5.92
N ILE A 78 11.61 -16.87 5.45
CA ILE A 78 12.44 -15.78 6.01
C ILE A 78 12.11 -15.54 7.48
N ASN A 79 10.81 -15.47 7.83
CA ASN A 79 10.43 -15.27 9.24
C ASN A 79 10.79 -16.47 10.10
N ALA A 80 10.68 -17.71 9.60
CA ALA A 80 11.10 -18.89 10.33
C ALA A 80 12.61 -18.85 10.63
N ILE A 81 13.43 -18.50 9.62
CA ILE A 81 14.90 -18.36 9.75
C ILE A 81 15.24 -17.29 10.76
N LEU A 82 14.71 -16.08 10.61
CA LEU A 82 15.05 -14.97 11.49
C LEU A 82 14.56 -15.20 12.93
N THR A 83 13.42 -15.88 13.11
CA THR A 83 12.95 -16.29 14.43
C THR A 83 13.90 -17.30 15.08
N ALA A 84 14.28 -18.36 14.37
CA ALA A 84 15.24 -19.35 14.86
C ALA A 84 16.63 -18.73 15.12
N TRP A 85 17.04 -17.78 14.26
CA TRP A 85 18.28 -17.03 14.38
C TRP A 85 18.32 -16.15 15.62
N ASN A 86 17.22 -15.45 15.94
CA ASN A 86 17.17 -14.65 17.17
C ASN A 86 17.16 -15.54 18.40
N LEU A 87 16.53 -16.71 18.32
CA LEU A 87 16.44 -17.65 19.45
C LEU A 87 17.78 -18.27 19.82
N GLN A 88 18.68 -18.53 18.85
CA GLN A 88 20.00 -19.13 19.14
C GLN A 88 20.86 -18.29 20.09
N THR A 89 20.61 -16.99 20.20
CA THR A 89 21.36 -16.08 21.09
C THR A 89 21.12 -16.37 22.58
N PHE A 90 20.06 -17.13 22.90
CA PHE A 90 19.71 -17.53 24.27
C PHE A 90 20.23 -18.92 24.64
N LEU A 91 21.00 -19.59 23.77
CA LEU A 91 21.58 -20.89 24.08
C LEU A 91 22.73 -20.76 25.09
N ASP A 92 22.89 -21.78 25.93
CA ASP A 92 24.06 -21.90 26.81
C ASP A 92 25.37 -22.05 26.02
N GLU A 93 26.50 -21.75 26.66
CA GLU A 93 27.84 -21.73 26.03
C GLU A 93 28.20 -23.05 25.33
N ASP A 94 27.79 -24.21 25.87
CA ASP A 94 28.03 -25.53 25.28
C ASP A 94 27.12 -25.85 24.07
N LYS A 95 26.06 -25.07 23.90
CA LYS A 95 25.08 -25.18 22.81
C LYS A 95 25.20 -24.12 21.74
N GLN A 96 26.03 -23.10 21.94
CA GLN A 96 26.31 -22.08 20.93
C GLN A 96 26.66 -22.71 19.58
N LEU A 97 26.11 -22.14 18.51
CA LEU A 97 26.26 -22.68 17.16
C LEU A 97 27.63 -22.32 16.57
N THR A 98 28.30 -23.31 15.98
CA THR A 98 29.46 -23.03 15.14
C THR A 98 29.05 -22.35 13.82
N GLU A 99 30.01 -21.76 13.11
CA GLU A 99 29.77 -21.18 11.78
C GLU A 99 29.17 -22.18 10.78
N GLU A 100 29.60 -23.45 10.82
CA GLU A 100 29.04 -24.53 10.00
C GLU A 100 27.59 -24.84 10.40
N GLU A 101 27.30 -24.87 11.71
CA GLU A 101 25.95 -25.12 12.22
C GLU A 101 24.98 -23.97 11.90
N LYS A 102 25.45 -22.71 11.95
CA LYS A 102 24.67 -21.53 11.52
C LYS A 102 24.32 -21.62 10.03
N LYS A 103 25.27 -22.04 9.18
CA LYS A 103 25.01 -22.28 7.74
C LYS A 103 23.97 -23.39 7.55
N LEU A 104 24.09 -24.50 8.28
CA LEU A 104 23.11 -25.59 8.24
C LEU A 104 21.72 -25.16 8.72
N LEU A 105 21.65 -24.31 9.75
CA LEU A 105 20.40 -23.71 10.23
C LEU A 105 19.70 -22.95 9.10
N CYS A 106 20.42 -22.05 8.43
CA CYS A 106 19.90 -21.28 7.31
C CYS A 106 19.43 -22.19 6.17
N LEU A 107 20.31 -23.06 5.64
CA LEU A 107 20.00 -23.87 4.46
C LEU A 107 18.93 -24.94 4.71
N GLY A 108 18.97 -25.60 5.87
CA GLY A 108 17.99 -26.62 6.25
C GLY A 108 16.59 -26.02 6.38
N LEU A 109 16.48 -24.84 6.99
CA LEU A 109 15.19 -24.16 7.14
C LEU A 109 14.75 -23.49 5.83
N THR A 110 15.66 -23.05 4.96
CA THR A 110 15.30 -22.58 3.61
C THR A 110 14.52 -23.63 2.82
N LEU A 111 14.89 -24.91 2.98
CA LEU A 111 14.32 -26.02 2.22
C LEU A 111 13.23 -26.79 2.96
N HIS A 112 12.84 -26.44 4.19
CA HIS A 112 11.96 -27.29 5.01
C HIS A 112 10.59 -27.60 4.38
N ASP A 113 10.05 -26.64 3.63
CA ASP A 113 8.76 -26.74 2.94
C ASP A 113 8.94 -26.87 1.41
N TYR A 114 9.96 -27.64 0.96
CA TYR A 114 10.19 -27.91 -0.46
C TYR A 114 8.96 -28.51 -1.18
N ASN A 115 8.07 -29.18 -0.46
CA ASN A 115 6.81 -29.71 -0.98
C ASN A 115 5.87 -28.60 -1.46
N LYS A 116 5.89 -27.42 -0.81
CA LYS A 116 5.12 -26.24 -1.22
C LYS A 116 5.65 -25.66 -2.52
N TYR A 117 6.97 -25.66 -2.70
CA TYR A 117 7.60 -25.31 -3.96
C TYR A 117 7.14 -26.23 -5.10
N CYS A 118 7.21 -27.55 -4.91
CA CYS A 118 6.72 -28.51 -5.91
C CYS A 118 5.25 -28.26 -6.27
N GLN A 119 4.39 -28.00 -5.29
CA GLN A 119 2.98 -27.66 -5.53
C GLN A 119 2.80 -26.38 -6.36
N GLY A 120 3.61 -25.35 -6.11
CA GLY A 120 3.61 -24.11 -6.90
C GLY A 120 4.04 -24.33 -8.35
N GLU A 121 4.98 -25.24 -8.58
CA GLU A 121 5.48 -25.62 -9.91
C GLU A 121 4.63 -26.71 -10.60
N GLU A 122 3.53 -27.14 -9.97
CA GLU A 122 2.70 -28.26 -10.43
C GLU A 122 3.48 -29.59 -10.60
N GLU A 123 4.56 -29.78 -9.82
CA GLU A 123 5.37 -30.99 -9.73
C GLU A 123 4.93 -31.86 -8.51
N ASP A 124 5.00 -33.18 -8.63
CA ASP A 124 4.79 -34.10 -7.51
C ASP A 124 5.98 -34.04 -6.54
N ALA A 125 5.71 -33.86 -5.25
CA ALA A 125 6.74 -33.86 -4.21
C ALA A 125 7.13 -35.31 -3.83
N PRO A 126 8.43 -35.58 -3.57
CA PRO A 126 8.88 -36.89 -3.12
C PRO A 126 8.31 -37.23 -1.74
N LYS A 127 8.03 -38.51 -1.50
CA LYS A 127 7.51 -39.01 -0.23
C LYS A 127 8.64 -39.09 0.80
N THR A 128 8.29 -39.00 2.07
CA THR A 128 9.21 -39.01 3.22
C THR A 128 10.23 -40.17 3.26
N HIS A 129 9.94 -41.31 2.64
CA HIS A 129 10.85 -42.46 2.59
C HIS A 129 11.77 -42.46 1.36
N GLU A 130 11.49 -41.63 0.36
CA GLU A 130 12.25 -41.51 -0.90
C GLU A 130 13.44 -40.55 -0.71
N VAL A 131 14.33 -40.88 0.24
CA VAL A 131 15.44 -39.99 0.65
C VAL A 131 16.34 -39.57 -0.50
N SER A 132 16.62 -40.47 -1.45
CA SER A 132 17.42 -40.12 -2.63
C SER A 132 16.76 -39.07 -3.52
N GLU A 133 15.43 -39.09 -3.63
CA GLU A 133 14.67 -38.11 -4.42
C GLU A 133 14.59 -36.78 -3.69
N ILE A 134 14.40 -36.81 -2.37
CA ILE A 134 14.46 -35.61 -1.51
C ILE A 134 15.82 -34.93 -1.65
N LEU A 135 16.92 -35.67 -1.52
CA LEU A 135 18.26 -35.12 -1.68
C LEU A 135 18.50 -34.57 -3.10
N GLY A 136 17.98 -35.25 -4.14
CA GLY A 136 18.01 -34.76 -5.52
C GLY A 136 17.27 -33.44 -5.69
N LEU A 137 16.11 -33.29 -5.06
CA LEU A 137 15.34 -32.04 -5.05
C LEU A 137 16.06 -30.94 -4.26
N CYS A 138 16.56 -31.24 -3.06
CA CYS A 138 17.37 -30.29 -2.27
C CYS A 138 18.61 -29.83 -3.06
N HIS A 139 19.23 -30.72 -3.84
CA HIS A 139 20.34 -30.37 -4.71
C HIS A 139 19.90 -29.42 -5.83
N LYS A 140 18.82 -29.74 -6.56
CA LYS A 140 18.22 -28.87 -7.60
C LYS A 140 17.90 -27.48 -7.04
N LEU A 141 17.24 -27.43 -5.88
CA LEU A 141 16.85 -26.19 -5.22
C LEU A 141 18.07 -25.41 -4.69
N GLY A 142 19.05 -26.07 -4.10
CA GLY A 142 20.27 -25.42 -3.61
C GLY A 142 21.02 -24.67 -4.72
N HIS A 143 21.08 -25.25 -5.92
CA HIS A 143 21.63 -24.56 -7.10
C HIS A 143 20.76 -23.38 -7.55
N LYS A 144 19.44 -23.53 -7.61
CA LYS A 144 18.51 -22.43 -7.94
C LYS A 144 18.57 -21.28 -6.94
N LEU A 145 18.76 -21.59 -5.65
CA LEU A 145 18.80 -20.64 -4.54
C LEU A 145 20.21 -20.13 -4.25
N ASN A 146 21.16 -20.41 -5.14
CA ASN A 146 22.54 -19.92 -5.07
C ASN A 146 23.31 -20.31 -3.79
N PHE A 147 23.13 -21.54 -3.30
CA PHE A 147 23.82 -22.02 -2.10
C PHE A 147 25.35 -22.08 -2.27
N THR A 148 25.84 -22.23 -3.51
CA THR A 148 27.27 -22.26 -3.81
C THR A 148 27.97 -20.95 -3.46
N ASP A 149 27.34 -19.80 -3.73
CA ASP A 149 27.90 -18.49 -3.37
C ASP A 149 27.82 -18.21 -1.87
N PHE A 150 26.82 -18.78 -1.18
CA PHE A 150 26.68 -18.70 0.27
C PHE A 150 27.73 -19.57 0.99
N TRP A 151 27.87 -20.82 0.57
CA TRP A 151 28.79 -21.79 1.17
C TRP A 151 29.28 -22.79 0.12
N GLN A 152 30.51 -22.60 -0.37
CA GLN A 152 31.09 -23.38 -1.46
C GLN A 152 31.02 -24.92 -1.26
N ASP A 153 31.14 -25.40 -0.02
CA ASP A 153 31.17 -26.83 0.30
C ASP A 153 29.78 -27.42 0.65
N TRP A 154 28.68 -26.69 0.46
CA TRP A 154 27.34 -27.10 0.91
C TRP A 154 26.90 -28.47 0.38
N GLU A 155 27.31 -28.85 -0.84
CA GLU A 155 26.99 -30.14 -1.44
C GLU A 155 27.53 -31.32 -0.62
N ASN A 156 28.68 -31.14 0.05
CA ASN A 156 29.20 -32.16 0.95
C ASN A 156 28.24 -32.42 2.11
N TYR A 157 27.51 -31.39 2.53
CA TYR A 157 26.56 -31.41 3.64
C TYR A 157 25.10 -31.62 3.19
N LEU A 158 24.87 -32.05 1.95
CA LEU A 158 23.52 -32.26 1.41
C LEU A 158 22.69 -33.22 2.27
N GLY A 159 23.33 -34.23 2.86
CA GLY A 159 22.71 -35.15 3.82
C GLY A 159 22.22 -34.47 5.10
N ASP A 160 23.04 -33.58 5.67
CA ASP A 160 22.71 -32.78 6.85
C ASP A 160 21.55 -31.79 6.55
N ILE A 161 21.64 -31.09 5.41
CA ILE A 161 20.62 -30.14 4.94
C ILE A 161 19.28 -30.86 4.71
N GLY A 162 19.29 -31.97 3.97
CA GLY A 162 18.09 -32.76 3.69
C GLY A 162 17.46 -33.35 4.97
N PHE A 163 18.28 -33.80 5.92
CA PHE A 163 17.79 -34.24 7.22
C PHE A 163 17.08 -33.12 7.97
N LEU A 164 17.68 -31.93 8.04
CA LEU A 164 17.10 -30.78 8.73
C LEU A 164 15.81 -30.30 8.06
N ALA A 165 15.81 -30.18 6.73
CA ALA A 165 14.65 -29.78 5.95
C ALA A 165 13.46 -30.74 6.14
N GLN A 166 13.68 -32.05 6.06
CA GLN A 166 12.61 -33.03 6.17
C GLN A 166 12.03 -33.17 7.60
N ASN A 167 12.81 -32.82 8.63
CA ASN A 167 12.50 -33.18 10.03
C ASN A 167 12.22 -31.98 10.95
N THR A 168 11.74 -30.85 10.42
CA THR A 168 11.24 -29.73 11.26
C THR A 168 10.02 -30.16 12.10
N GLN A 169 9.16 -31.00 11.52
CA GLN A 169 8.05 -31.64 12.24
C GLN A 169 8.53 -32.88 13.03
N TYR A 170 7.71 -33.33 14.00
CA TYR A 170 8.03 -34.47 14.89
C TYR A 170 7.05 -35.65 14.79
N LYS A 171 5.92 -35.50 14.09
CA LYS A 171 4.84 -36.51 14.07
C LYS A 171 4.55 -37.07 12.68
N THR A 172 4.32 -36.19 11.72
CA THR A 172 3.87 -36.54 10.37
C THR A 172 4.93 -36.12 9.36
N GLY A 173 5.13 -36.95 8.33
CA GLY A 173 6.04 -36.60 7.23
C GLY A 173 7.53 -36.59 7.59
N THR A 174 7.94 -37.17 8.71
CA THR A 174 9.35 -37.15 9.18
C THR A 174 10.10 -38.44 8.88
N ASN A 175 11.41 -38.36 8.66
CA ASN A 175 12.30 -39.51 8.60
C ASN A 175 13.54 -39.31 9.50
N PRO A 176 13.42 -39.64 10.80
CA PRO A 176 14.44 -39.31 11.81
C PRO A 176 15.65 -40.26 11.82
N ARG A 177 15.71 -41.23 10.90
CA ARG A 177 16.79 -42.23 10.85
C ARG A 177 18.06 -41.62 10.24
N LEU A 178 18.92 -41.00 11.04
CA LEU A 178 20.13 -40.31 10.57
C LEU A 178 20.99 -41.11 9.57
N GLU A 179 21.12 -42.42 9.73
CA GLU A 179 21.96 -43.28 8.89
C GLU A 179 21.62 -43.20 7.40
N VAL A 180 20.34 -43.04 7.04
CA VAL A 180 19.92 -43.02 5.62
C VAL A 180 20.26 -41.70 4.92
N TRP A 181 20.57 -40.66 5.69
CA TRP A 181 20.90 -39.31 5.20
C TRP A 181 22.42 -39.13 4.99
N ASN A 182 23.25 -40.00 5.57
CA ASN A 182 24.72 -39.92 5.50
C ASN A 182 25.30 -38.54 5.87
N PRO A 183 24.97 -38.00 7.07
CA PRO A 183 25.40 -36.67 7.51
C PRO A 183 26.92 -36.55 7.62
N LYS A 184 27.46 -35.37 7.31
CA LYS A 184 28.89 -35.04 7.33
C LYS A 184 29.32 -34.21 8.52
N ILE A 185 28.40 -33.59 9.25
CA ILE A 185 28.78 -32.83 10.44
C ILE A 185 29.53 -33.72 11.44
N THR A 186 30.58 -33.14 12.05
CA THR A 186 31.48 -33.87 12.95
C THR A 186 30.73 -34.50 14.13
N ASP A 187 29.83 -33.75 14.77
CA ASP A 187 28.97 -34.26 15.84
C ASP A 187 27.52 -34.34 15.38
N GLN A 188 27.10 -35.53 14.94
CA GLN A 188 25.73 -35.80 14.48
C GLN A 188 24.66 -35.54 15.54
N ARG A 189 25.02 -35.49 16.84
CA ARG A 189 24.07 -35.13 17.91
C ARG A 189 23.55 -33.70 17.74
N ARG A 190 24.37 -32.81 17.17
CA ARG A 190 24.07 -31.39 16.94
C ARG A 190 22.91 -31.18 15.97
N LEU A 191 22.72 -32.08 15.00
CA LEU A 191 21.54 -32.10 14.12
C LEU A 191 20.25 -32.32 14.90
N LYS A 192 20.28 -33.18 15.93
CA LYS A 192 19.11 -33.48 16.77
C LYS A 192 18.88 -32.42 17.84
N ASN A 193 19.95 -31.82 18.39
CA ASN A 193 19.90 -30.73 19.37
C ASN A 193 21.24 -29.98 19.32
N PRO A 194 21.29 -28.66 19.06
CA PRO A 194 20.16 -27.71 19.08
C PRO A 194 19.47 -27.44 17.73
N LEU A 195 20.01 -27.89 16.60
CA LEU A 195 19.54 -27.45 15.27
C LEU A 195 18.07 -27.79 15.00
N ARG A 196 17.67 -29.07 15.04
CA ARG A 196 16.29 -29.47 14.74
C ARG A 196 15.24 -28.77 15.64
N PRO A 197 15.42 -28.64 16.97
CA PRO A 197 14.50 -27.85 17.81
C PRO A 197 14.42 -26.35 17.43
N LEU A 198 15.53 -25.72 17.04
CA LEU A 198 15.52 -24.33 16.56
C LEU A 198 14.69 -24.20 15.27
N LEU A 199 14.92 -25.10 14.30
CA LEU A 199 14.14 -25.12 13.05
C LEU A 199 12.66 -25.34 13.31
N ALA A 200 12.33 -26.30 14.18
CA ALA A 200 10.96 -26.61 14.56
C ALA A 200 10.28 -25.43 15.26
N PHE A 201 11.00 -24.69 16.12
CA PHE A 201 10.48 -23.47 16.72
C PHE A 201 10.12 -22.43 15.66
N GLY A 202 11.02 -22.18 14.70
CA GLY A 202 10.78 -21.25 13.59
C GLY A 202 9.57 -21.66 12.73
N ASP A 203 9.50 -22.93 12.34
CA ASP A 203 8.40 -23.52 11.54
C ASP A 203 7.05 -23.41 12.26
N ILE A 204 6.99 -23.69 13.57
CA ILE A 204 5.75 -23.57 14.35
C ILE A 204 5.32 -22.09 14.49
N ALA A 205 6.27 -21.18 14.68
CA ALA A 205 6.00 -19.76 14.93
C ALA A 205 5.32 -19.08 13.73
N VAL A 206 5.70 -19.41 12.50
CA VAL A 206 5.15 -18.79 11.29
C VAL A 206 3.72 -19.19 10.96
N HIS A 207 3.18 -20.20 11.66
CA HIS A 207 1.78 -20.62 11.60
C HIS A 207 0.89 -19.96 12.67
N MET A 208 1.42 -19.04 13.47
CA MET A 208 0.64 -18.25 14.42
C MET A 208 0.08 -17.01 13.71
N ASN A 209 -1.15 -16.64 14.07
CA ASN A 209 -1.85 -15.50 13.46
C ASN A 209 -2.24 -14.43 14.50
N ASP A 210 -2.06 -14.75 15.77
CA ASP A 210 -2.50 -13.93 16.89
C ASP A 210 -1.54 -14.16 18.07
N PRO A 211 -1.11 -13.11 18.79
CA PRO A 211 -0.24 -13.27 19.96
C PRO A 211 -0.81 -14.23 21.02
N ALA A 212 -2.13 -14.27 21.18
CA ALA A 212 -2.83 -15.14 22.13
C ALA A 212 -2.79 -16.63 21.74
N ASP A 213 -2.32 -17.01 20.53
CA ASP A 213 -2.12 -18.41 20.14
C ASP A 213 -1.12 -19.15 21.06
N ILE A 214 -0.34 -18.42 21.87
CA ILE A 214 0.54 -19.06 22.86
C ILE A 214 -0.24 -19.73 23.99
N VAL A 215 -1.42 -19.21 24.33
CA VAL A 215 -2.32 -19.74 25.38
C VAL A 215 -3.56 -20.40 24.81
N THR A 216 -4.04 -19.97 23.64
CA THR A 216 -5.27 -20.49 23.02
C THR A 216 -5.08 -21.94 22.54
N PRO A 217 -5.91 -22.90 22.97
CA PRO A 217 -5.84 -24.29 22.51
C PRO A 217 -6.04 -24.39 21.00
N LYS A 218 -5.38 -25.35 20.36
CA LYS A 218 -5.55 -25.59 18.93
C LYS A 218 -6.96 -26.11 18.62
N GLU A 219 -7.56 -25.66 17.54
CA GLU A 219 -8.83 -26.21 17.05
C GLU A 219 -8.72 -27.74 16.86
N GLY A 220 -9.70 -28.47 17.41
CA GLY A 220 -9.71 -29.94 17.41
C GLY A 220 -8.78 -30.60 18.44
N ASN A 221 -7.99 -29.84 19.21
CA ASN A 221 -7.21 -30.34 20.33
C ASN A 221 -7.27 -29.39 21.53
N GLN A 222 -8.31 -29.57 22.36
CA GLN A 222 -8.56 -28.78 23.56
C GLN A 222 -7.43 -28.83 24.61
N SER A 223 -6.44 -29.73 24.45
CA SER A 223 -5.38 -29.95 25.44
C SER A 223 -4.03 -29.26 25.14
N ARG A 224 -3.79 -28.78 23.90
CA ARG A 224 -2.47 -28.20 23.53
C ARG A 224 -2.60 -26.99 22.59
N SER A 225 -2.03 -25.85 23.00
CA SER A 225 -1.84 -24.64 22.18
C SER A 225 -0.59 -24.74 21.30
N ARG A 226 -0.43 -23.85 20.31
CA ARG A 226 0.85 -23.70 19.58
C ARG A 226 1.97 -23.29 20.54
N GLY A 227 1.67 -22.41 21.50
CA GLY A 227 2.63 -22.03 22.55
C GLY A 227 3.08 -23.18 23.44
N HIS A 228 2.28 -24.23 23.63
CA HIS A 228 2.74 -25.44 24.31
C HIS A 228 3.85 -26.14 23.52
N ALA A 229 3.73 -26.23 22.19
CA ALA A 229 4.77 -26.83 21.36
C ALA A 229 6.05 -25.99 21.34
N LEU A 230 5.91 -24.65 21.28
CA LEU A 230 7.06 -23.75 21.40
C LEU A 230 7.77 -23.90 22.76
N ARG A 231 7.01 -24.02 23.87
CA ARG A 231 7.56 -24.28 25.21
C ARG A 231 8.33 -25.61 25.30
N GLU A 232 7.80 -26.70 24.72
CA GLU A 232 8.52 -27.99 24.65
C GLU A 232 9.89 -27.83 23.97
N HIS A 233 10.00 -26.97 22.95
CA HIS A 233 11.28 -26.68 22.28
C HIS A 233 12.21 -25.78 23.11
N LEU A 234 11.70 -24.76 23.81
CA LEU A 234 12.50 -23.96 24.74
C LEU A 234 13.12 -24.83 25.85
N GLU A 235 12.33 -25.74 26.43
CA GLU A 235 12.80 -26.70 27.43
C GLU A 235 13.86 -27.64 26.86
N THR A 236 13.66 -28.14 25.64
CA THR A 236 14.63 -29.01 24.94
C THR A 236 15.96 -28.29 24.68
N LEU A 237 15.89 -27.01 24.35
CA LEU A 237 17.04 -26.14 24.13
C LEU A 237 17.71 -25.69 25.44
N GLN A 238 17.04 -25.86 26.59
CA GLN A 238 17.43 -25.33 27.90
C GLN A 238 17.46 -23.80 27.95
N ILE A 239 16.55 -23.15 27.23
CA ILE A 239 16.41 -21.69 27.28
C ILE A 239 15.56 -21.33 28.50
N GLU A 240 16.15 -20.69 29.50
CA GLU A 240 15.49 -20.27 30.75
C GLU A 240 14.63 -19.00 30.59
N ARG A 241 13.67 -19.04 29.65
CA ARG A 241 12.72 -17.96 29.37
C ARG A 241 11.31 -18.53 29.19
N LYS A 242 10.29 -17.72 29.50
CA LYS A 242 8.88 -18.05 29.26
C LYS A 242 8.28 -17.18 28.17
N LEU A 243 7.31 -17.73 27.46
CA LEU A 243 6.54 -16.98 26.46
C LEU A 243 5.48 -16.12 27.15
N VAL A 244 5.49 -14.83 26.85
CA VAL A 244 4.45 -13.86 27.25
C VAL A 244 4.05 -13.04 26.03
N TYR A 245 2.93 -12.33 26.10
CA TYR A 245 2.40 -11.54 25.00
C TYR A 245 1.65 -10.30 25.50
N HIS A 246 1.53 -9.31 24.61
CA HIS A 246 0.42 -8.37 24.64
C HIS A 246 -0.37 -8.46 23.33
N ARG A 247 -1.66 -8.12 23.42
CA ARG A 247 -2.57 -8.08 22.28
C ARG A 247 -3.56 -6.94 22.43
N LEU A 248 -3.89 -6.26 21.34
CA LEU A 248 -5.02 -5.34 21.25
C LEU A 248 -6.09 -5.93 20.33
N ARG A 249 -7.34 -6.01 20.78
CA ARG A 249 -8.41 -6.70 20.03
C ARG A 249 -8.93 -5.94 18.80
N ASP A 250 -8.57 -4.67 18.67
CA ASP A 250 -8.99 -3.81 17.56
C ASP A 250 -7.80 -3.14 16.88
N CYS A 251 -7.98 -2.77 15.60
CA CYS A 251 -7.01 -1.98 14.85
C CYS A 251 -7.65 -0.68 14.36
N THR A 252 -7.49 0.40 15.13
CA THR A 252 -8.01 1.73 14.79
C THR A 252 -7.03 2.53 13.91
N GLY A 253 -5.72 2.25 13.99
CA GLY A 253 -4.71 2.83 13.12
C GLY A 253 -3.46 3.33 13.85
N LEU A 254 -3.19 4.64 13.81
CA LEU A 254 -1.98 5.20 14.43
C LEU A 254 -2.03 5.15 15.96
N LEU A 255 -3.23 5.27 16.56
CA LEU A 255 -3.46 5.13 17.99
C LEU A 255 -3.10 3.72 18.46
N THR A 256 -3.53 2.68 17.75
CA THR A 256 -3.23 1.28 18.11
C THR A 256 -1.76 0.98 17.92
N THR A 257 -1.13 1.45 16.84
CA THR A 257 0.32 1.41 16.65
C THR A 257 1.06 2.14 17.79
N GLY A 258 0.57 3.30 18.23
CA GLY A 258 1.13 4.04 19.37
C GLY A 258 1.05 3.24 20.68
N ILE A 259 -0.11 2.61 20.95
CA ILE A 259 -0.28 1.74 22.12
C ILE A 259 0.68 0.56 22.08
N HIS A 260 0.81 -0.12 20.94
CA HIS A 260 1.73 -1.24 20.82
C HIS A 260 3.19 -0.85 21.07
N ASN A 261 3.63 0.26 20.49
CA ASN A 261 4.99 0.75 20.71
C ASN A 261 5.21 1.17 22.16
N ALA A 262 4.25 1.85 22.78
CA ALA A 262 4.35 2.22 24.19
C ALA A 262 4.44 1.01 25.11
N VAL A 263 3.65 -0.06 24.86
CA VAL A 263 3.79 -1.33 25.59
C VAL A 263 5.14 -1.98 25.31
N LEU A 264 5.61 -1.97 24.05
CA LEU A 264 6.93 -2.49 23.69
C LEU A 264 8.04 -1.83 24.53
N HIS A 265 8.08 -0.50 24.57
CA HIS A 265 9.06 0.26 25.37
C HIS A 265 8.93 -0.05 26.87
N PHE A 266 7.71 -0.12 27.41
CA PHE A 266 7.48 -0.49 28.81
C PHE A 266 8.04 -1.88 29.14
N THR A 267 7.91 -2.83 28.21
CA THR A 267 8.39 -4.20 28.42
C THR A 267 9.93 -4.35 28.31
N GLU A 268 10.62 -3.37 27.73
CA GLU A 268 12.10 -3.36 27.68
C GLU A 268 12.70 -3.28 29.09
N ASP A 269 12.11 -2.47 29.98
CA ASP A 269 12.51 -2.33 31.38
C ASP A 269 12.29 -3.62 32.19
N LEU A 270 11.42 -4.52 31.70
CA LEU A 270 11.15 -5.84 32.29
C LEU A 270 12.02 -6.96 31.71
N ASP A 271 12.98 -6.62 30.85
CA ASP A 271 13.82 -7.57 30.09
C ASP A 271 13.00 -8.56 29.23
N TRP A 272 11.83 -8.14 28.74
CA TRP A 272 11.07 -8.92 27.77
C TRP A 272 11.66 -8.71 26.38
N LYS A 273 12.11 -9.80 25.75
CA LYS A 273 12.71 -9.74 24.41
C LYS A 273 11.66 -10.07 23.36
N PRO A 274 11.27 -9.13 22.48
CA PRO A 274 10.25 -9.39 21.47
C PRO A 274 10.80 -10.39 20.44
N ILE A 275 10.00 -11.40 20.10
CA ILE A 275 10.41 -12.46 19.15
C ILE A 275 9.46 -12.59 17.95
N LEU A 276 8.17 -12.24 18.11
CA LEU A 276 7.16 -12.35 17.05
C LEU A 276 6.25 -11.13 17.06
N PHE A 277 6.11 -10.46 15.92
CA PHE A 277 5.27 -9.28 15.75
C PHE A 277 4.06 -9.60 14.87
N PHE A 278 2.89 -9.15 15.29
CA PHE A 278 1.60 -9.33 14.61
C PHE A 278 0.95 -7.96 14.39
N ALA A 279 -0.12 -7.88 13.61
CA ALA A 279 -0.87 -6.62 13.47
C ALA A 279 -1.46 -6.15 14.83
N GLN A 280 -1.77 -7.09 15.70
CA GLN A 280 -2.49 -6.90 16.97
C GLN A 280 -1.57 -6.92 18.20
N GLY A 281 -0.27 -7.14 18.07
CA GLY A 281 0.61 -7.19 19.25
C GLY A 281 1.89 -8.00 19.06
N VAL A 282 2.49 -8.41 20.18
CA VAL A 282 3.82 -9.04 20.21
C VAL A 282 3.83 -10.24 21.15
N VAL A 283 4.62 -11.26 20.79
CA VAL A 283 5.06 -12.33 21.69
C VAL A 283 6.51 -12.10 22.07
N TYR A 284 6.82 -12.32 23.34
CA TYR A 284 8.12 -12.07 23.96
C TYR A 284 8.68 -13.31 24.65
N LEU A 285 10.00 -13.32 24.82
CA LEU A 285 10.71 -14.14 25.80
C LEU A 285 10.96 -13.31 27.06
N ALA A 286 10.30 -13.67 28.15
CA ALA A 286 10.47 -13.03 29.46
C ALA A 286 11.31 -13.90 30.41
N PRO A 287 12.00 -13.32 31.39
CA PRO A 287 12.59 -14.06 32.51
C PRO A 287 11.56 -14.98 33.18
N LEU A 288 11.99 -16.15 33.67
CA LEU A 288 11.08 -17.12 34.30
C LEU A 288 10.37 -16.52 35.53
N ASP A 289 11.09 -15.71 36.30
CA ASP A 289 10.65 -14.99 37.49
C ASP A 289 9.91 -13.68 37.20
N SER A 290 9.74 -13.30 35.93
CA SER A 290 9.09 -12.04 35.56
C SER A 290 7.65 -11.98 36.07
N GLU A 291 7.30 -10.89 36.77
CA GLU A 291 5.96 -10.65 37.30
C GLU A 291 5.00 -10.10 36.23
N THR A 292 3.70 -10.25 36.49
CA THR A 292 2.67 -9.65 35.63
C THR A 292 2.68 -8.13 35.79
N PRO A 293 2.79 -7.36 34.70
CA PRO A 293 2.77 -5.90 34.78
C PRO A 293 1.51 -5.35 35.42
N ASP A 294 1.65 -4.30 36.24
CA ASP A 294 0.51 -3.60 36.81
C ASP A 294 -0.28 -2.82 35.74
N ARG A 295 -1.60 -2.98 35.77
CA ARG A 295 -2.49 -2.43 34.75
C ARG A 295 -2.61 -0.91 34.83
N GLU A 296 -2.74 -0.38 36.04
CA GLU A 296 -2.89 1.07 36.23
C GLU A 296 -1.62 1.82 35.82
N THR A 297 -0.46 1.24 36.13
CA THR A 297 0.85 1.75 35.72
C THR A 297 0.97 1.81 34.20
N ILE A 298 0.65 0.73 33.48
CA ILE A 298 0.68 0.73 32.01
C ILE A 298 -0.29 1.78 31.43
N GLN A 299 -1.50 1.91 31.98
CA GLN A 299 -2.48 2.91 31.53
C GLN A 299 -1.97 4.34 31.70
N ALA A 300 -1.38 4.65 32.86
CA ALA A 300 -0.83 5.97 33.15
C ALA A 300 0.31 6.34 32.18
N VAL A 301 1.24 5.41 31.95
CA VAL A 301 2.36 5.60 31.00
C VAL A 301 1.85 5.80 29.58
N LEU A 302 0.89 4.98 29.14
CA LEU A 302 0.28 5.08 27.81
C LEU A 302 -0.39 6.44 27.59
N TRP A 303 -1.17 6.91 28.58
CA TRP A 303 -1.82 8.20 28.49
C TRP A 303 -0.81 9.34 28.46
N GLU A 304 0.22 9.30 29.31
CA GLU A 304 1.25 10.33 29.35
C GLU A 304 1.95 10.49 27.98
N GLN A 305 2.29 9.39 27.30
CA GLN A 305 2.92 9.44 25.98
C GLN A 305 2.00 10.06 24.92
N ILE A 306 0.72 9.66 24.88
CA ILE A 306 -0.27 10.25 23.95
C ILE A 306 -0.47 11.73 24.27
N GLN A 307 -0.57 12.08 25.55
CA GLN A 307 -0.74 13.45 26.01
C GLN A 307 0.45 14.31 25.57
N GLN A 308 1.68 13.87 25.78
CA GLN A 308 2.90 14.58 25.38
C GLN A 308 2.98 14.76 23.85
N LEU A 309 2.69 13.71 23.07
CA LEU A 309 2.66 13.76 21.60
C LEU A 309 1.69 14.85 21.10
N LEU A 310 0.46 14.85 21.63
CA LEU A 310 -0.57 15.79 21.23
C LEU A 310 -0.30 17.20 21.77
N ALA A 311 0.16 17.32 23.02
CA ALA A 311 0.36 18.61 23.68
C ALA A 311 1.35 19.49 22.92
N ASN A 312 2.50 18.93 22.54
CA ASN A 312 3.52 19.67 21.78
C ASN A 312 2.97 20.21 20.45
N LYS A 313 2.16 19.40 19.75
CA LYS A 313 1.53 19.78 18.47
C LYS A 313 0.32 20.70 18.62
N MET A 314 -0.35 20.68 19.77
CA MET A 314 -1.43 21.61 20.07
C MET A 314 -0.87 23.00 20.39
N LEU A 315 0.20 23.09 21.20
CA LEU A 315 0.82 24.37 21.58
C LEU A 315 1.53 25.06 20.41
N SER A 316 2.11 24.31 19.46
CA SER A 316 2.59 24.88 18.19
C SER A 316 1.46 25.41 17.29
N GLY A 317 0.21 25.12 17.65
CA GLY A 317 -0.95 25.38 16.84
C GLY A 317 -1.06 24.46 15.62
N ASP A 318 -0.31 23.37 15.49
CA ASP A 318 -0.46 22.47 14.33
C ASP A 318 -1.86 21.84 14.31
N ILE A 319 -2.33 21.35 15.47
CA ILE A 319 -3.60 20.63 15.64
C ILE A 319 -4.47 21.23 16.75
N GLY A 320 -5.72 20.78 16.87
CA GLY A 320 -6.62 21.16 17.98
C GLY A 320 -7.18 22.59 17.91
N PHE A 321 -6.71 23.41 16.97
CA PHE A 321 -7.18 24.79 16.78
C PHE A 321 -7.57 25.07 15.33
N LYS A 322 -8.65 25.83 15.14
CA LYS A 322 -9.08 26.31 13.82
C LYS A 322 -9.53 27.77 13.89
N ARG A 323 -8.88 28.63 13.11
CA ARG A 323 -9.33 30.01 12.89
C ARG A 323 -10.39 30.02 11.78
N ASP A 324 -11.54 30.61 12.05
CA ASP A 324 -12.59 30.81 11.05
C ASP A 324 -13.08 32.27 11.02
N GLY A 325 -14.17 32.53 10.29
CA GLY A 325 -14.77 33.85 10.18
C GLY A 325 -15.32 34.42 11.50
N LYS A 326 -15.19 33.74 12.64
CA LYS A 326 -15.59 34.21 13.97
C LYS A 326 -14.43 34.31 14.97
N GLY A 327 -13.21 34.00 14.54
CA GLY A 327 -12.01 33.99 15.38
C GLY A 327 -11.45 32.57 15.56
N LEU A 328 -10.50 32.43 16.48
CA LEU A 328 -9.91 31.16 16.84
C LEU A 328 -10.88 30.28 17.64
N LYS A 329 -10.95 29.00 17.31
CA LYS A 329 -11.71 27.98 18.04
C LYS A 329 -10.76 26.88 18.52
N VAL A 330 -11.03 26.40 19.72
CA VAL A 330 -10.33 25.27 20.35
C VAL A 330 -11.18 24.01 20.27
N ALA A 331 -10.54 22.86 20.06
CA ALA A 331 -11.18 21.55 20.12
C ALA A 331 -11.45 21.15 21.58
N PRO A 332 -12.54 20.41 21.87
CA PRO A 332 -12.81 19.90 23.20
C PRO A 332 -11.65 19.06 23.76
N GLN A 333 -11.03 18.21 22.94
CA GLN A 333 -9.88 17.39 23.34
C GLN A 333 -8.70 18.23 23.82
N THR A 334 -8.46 19.40 23.22
CA THR A 334 -7.39 20.30 23.67
C THR A 334 -7.67 20.80 25.08
N LEU A 335 -8.92 21.15 25.39
CA LEU A 335 -9.31 21.55 26.75
C LEU A 335 -9.19 20.41 27.77
N GLU A 336 -9.30 19.15 27.31
CA GLU A 336 -9.22 17.95 28.16
C GLU A 336 -7.78 17.43 28.33
N VAL A 337 -6.86 17.79 27.43
CA VAL A 337 -5.42 17.45 27.49
C VAL A 337 -4.64 18.37 28.43
N PHE A 338 -5.04 19.64 28.54
CA PHE A 338 -4.32 20.63 29.34
C PHE A 338 -5.11 21.06 30.57
N LYS A 339 -4.40 21.34 31.68
CA LYS A 339 -5.00 22.13 32.76
C LYS A 339 -5.28 23.56 32.26
N PRO A 340 -6.34 24.24 32.74
CA PRO A 340 -6.70 25.57 32.24
C PRO A 340 -5.55 26.58 32.25
N ALA A 341 -4.82 26.70 33.35
CA ALA A 341 -3.69 27.62 33.46
C ALA A 341 -2.55 27.31 32.48
N GLN A 342 -2.25 26.02 32.27
CA GLN A 342 -1.22 25.59 31.30
C GLN A 342 -1.62 25.99 29.88
N LEU A 343 -2.89 25.80 29.52
CA LEU A 343 -3.37 26.15 28.19
C LEU A 343 -3.38 27.68 27.97
N ILE A 344 -3.81 28.46 28.97
CA ILE A 344 -3.79 29.93 28.91
C ILE A 344 -2.36 30.42 28.63
N ARG A 345 -1.38 29.92 29.39
CA ARG A 345 0.04 30.28 29.23
C ARG A 345 0.59 29.95 27.83
N GLY A 346 0.06 28.91 27.18
CA GLY A 346 0.45 28.49 25.83
C GLY A 346 -0.36 29.10 24.68
N LEU A 347 -1.43 29.85 24.94
CA LEU A 347 -2.21 30.52 23.88
C LEU A 347 -1.43 31.52 23.01
N PRO A 348 -0.44 32.27 23.50
CA PRO A 348 0.36 33.19 22.68
C PRO A 348 0.94 32.52 21.42
N ASP A 349 1.61 31.38 21.57
CA ASP A 349 2.23 30.62 20.48
C ASP A 349 1.19 30.20 19.43
N VAL A 350 0.07 29.65 19.90
CA VAL A 350 -1.04 29.22 19.04
C VAL A 350 -1.63 30.40 18.26
N ILE A 351 -1.80 31.54 18.92
CA ILE A 351 -2.34 32.76 18.30
C ILE A 351 -1.37 33.27 17.24
N ILE A 352 -0.07 33.31 17.51
CA ILE A 352 0.95 33.74 16.54
C ILE A 352 0.94 32.83 15.30
N ALA A 353 0.84 31.51 15.51
CA ALA A 353 0.80 30.51 14.45
C ALA A 353 -0.50 30.57 13.61
N LYS A 354 -1.68 30.70 14.24
CA LYS A 354 -2.98 30.64 13.54
C LYS A 354 -3.48 32.00 13.04
N VAL A 355 -3.11 33.07 13.71
CA VAL A 355 -3.48 34.46 13.38
C VAL A 355 -2.29 35.11 12.66
N GLY A 356 -1.98 34.59 11.47
CA GLY A 356 -0.80 34.99 10.68
C GLY A 356 -1.09 35.70 9.35
N ASN A 357 -2.35 35.90 8.96
CA ASN A 357 -2.68 36.46 7.64
C ASN A 357 -2.58 37.99 7.59
N ALA A 358 -1.36 38.51 7.46
CA ALA A 358 -1.09 39.95 7.37
C ALA A 358 -1.73 40.64 6.15
N LYS A 359 -2.00 39.90 5.06
CA LYS A 359 -2.56 40.47 3.82
C LYS A 359 -4.04 40.85 3.93
N ASN A 360 -4.78 40.26 4.87
CA ASN A 360 -6.21 40.49 5.04
C ASN A 360 -6.57 40.37 6.53
N PRO A 361 -6.16 41.33 7.37
CA PRO A 361 -6.48 41.35 8.79
C PRO A 361 -8.00 41.47 9.00
N ALA A 362 -8.50 40.88 10.08
CA ALA A 362 -9.92 40.88 10.41
C ALA A 362 -10.36 42.25 10.98
N THR A 363 -9.51 42.88 11.80
CA THR A 363 -9.81 44.09 12.57
C THR A 363 -10.45 45.21 11.73
N PRO A 364 -9.96 45.60 10.54
CA PRO A 364 -10.60 46.66 9.74
C PRO A 364 -12.08 46.42 9.44
N LYS A 365 -12.42 45.17 9.04
CA LYS A 365 -13.80 44.80 8.73
C LYS A 365 -14.67 44.75 9.99
N ARG A 366 -14.08 44.41 11.14
CA ARG A 366 -14.78 44.41 12.44
C ARG A 366 -15.08 45.81 12.91
N LEU A 367 -14.11 46.72 12.85
CA LEU A 367 -14.30 48.13 13.23
C LEU A 367 -15.34 48.82 12.35
N ALA A 368 -15.33 48.56 11.03
CA ALA A 368 -16.33 49.10 10.10
C ALA A 368 -17.78 48.63 10.38
N SER A 369 -17.96 47.56 11.15
CA SER A 369 -19.28 47.05 11.55
C SER A 369 -19.79 47.69 12.86
N LEU A 370 -18.98 48.52 13.53
CA LEU A 370 -19.33 49.21 14.76
C LEU A 370 -19.72 50.67 14.47
N GLU A 371 -20.64 51.22 15.27
CA GLU A 371 -20.96 52.65 15.24
C GLU A 371 -19.88 53.43 16.01
N LEU A 372 -18.86 53.91 15.29
CA LEU A 372 -17.73 54.69 15.82
C LEU A 372 -17.77 56.13 15.27
N SER A 373 -17.29 57.11 16.03
CA SER A 373 -17.17 58.49 15.54
C SER A 373 -16.03 58.62 14.52
N ASP A 374 -16.11 59.57 13.60
CA ASP A 374 -15.05 59.81 12.59
C ASP A 374 -13.67 60.05 13.23
N THR A 375 -13.65 60.71 14.38
CA THR A 375 -12.45 60.95 15.19
C THR A 375 -11.85 59.67 15.78
N GLU A 376 -12.69 58.70 16.15
CA GLU A 376 -12.24 57.41 16.68
C GLU A 376 -11.77 56.49 15.55
N CYS A 377 -12.47 56.48 14.41
CA CYS A 377 -12.06 55.75 13.22
C CYS A 377 -10.65 56.15 12.75
N GLN A 378 -10.38 57.46 12.62
CA GLN A 378 -9.05 57.95 12.23
C GLN A 378 -7.96 57.59 13.24
N LYS A 379 -8.30 57.52 14.53
CA LYS A 379 -7.36 57.14 15.59
C LYS A 379 -7.02 55.64 15.55
N LEU A 380 -7.97 54.78 15.22
CA LEU A 380 -7.83 53.32 15.27
C LEU A 380 -7.32 52.72 13.95
N GLU A 381 -7.56 53.37 12.81
CA GLU A 381 -7.10 52.93 11.48
C GLU A 381 -5.63 52.47 11.44
N PRO A 382 -4.64 53.23 11.96
CA PRO A 382 -3.24 52.82 11.95
C PRO A 382 -2.94 51.54 12.76
N ALA A 383 -3.78 51.20 13.73
CA ALA A 383 -3.65 50.03 14.60
C ALA A 383 -4.54 48.85 14.16
N ALA A 384 -5.38 49.03 13.14
CA ALA A 384 -6.32 48.02 12.65
C ALA A 384 -5.63 46.97 11.75
N ASP A 385 -4.66 46.24 12.30
CA ASP A 385 -3.85 45.26 11.58
C ASP A 385 -3.78 43.91 12.31
N LEU A 386 -2.82 43.06 11.90
CA LEU A 386 -2.62 41.74 12.47
C LEU A 386 -2.32 41.75 13.98
N ARG A 387 -1.73 42.83 14.50
CA ARG A 387 -1.39 42.96 15.92
C ARG A 387 -2.67 43.03 16.76
N SER A 388 -3.64 43.83 16.31
CA SER A 388 -4.98 43.91 16.92
C SER A 388 -5.74 42.58 16.82
N ASP A 389 -5.64 41.88 15.68
CA ASP A 389 -6.26 40.56 15.53
C ASP A 389 -5.75 39.58 16.60
N ARG A 390 -4.43 39.51 16.81
CA ARG A 390 -3.79 38.58 17.75
C ARG A 390 -4.21 38.85 19.19
N LEU A 391 -4.13 40.11 19.62
CA LEU A 391 -4.51 40.48 20.99
C LEU A 391 -6.00 40.25 21.24
N ALA A 392 -6.87 40.65 20.31
CA ALA A 392 -8.30 40.49 20.46
C ALA A 392 -8.72 39.01 20.50
N GLU A 393 -8.16 38.18 19.61
CA GLU A 393 -8.51 36.76 19.56
C GLU A 393 -7.98 35.98 20.78
N LEU A 394 -6.82 36.35 21.34
CA LEU A 394 -6.32 35.77 22.60
C LEU A 394 -7.28 36.06 23.76
N ILE A 395 -7.61 37.34 23.98
CA ILE A 395 -8.49 37.76 25.09
C ILE A 395 -9.86 37.13 24.94
N PHE A 396 -10.44 37.16 23.74
CA PHE A 396 -11.77 36.61 23.50
C PHE A 396 -11.80 35.09 23.71
N LEU A 397 -10.77 34.36 23.25
CA LEU A 397 -10.68 32.92 23.46
C LEU A 397 -10.58 32.60 24.96
N ALA A 398 -9.72 33.31 25.70
CA ALA A 398 -9.60 33.11 27.14
C ALA A 398 -10.90 33.42 27.88
N GLN A 399 -11.57 34.54 27.54
CA GLN A 399 -12.87 34.89 28.10
C GLN A 399 -13.89 33.78 27.86
N LYS A 400 -13.99 33.30 26.62
CA LYS A 400 -15.02 32.36 26.21
C LYS A 400 -14.86 30.98 26.86
N GLU A 401 -13.64 30.46 26.94
CA GLU A 401 -13.40 29.07 27.36
C GLU A 401 -13.13 28.94 28.87
N PHE A 402 -12.56 29.97 29.53
CA PHE A 402 -12.16 29.87 30.94
C PHE A 402 -12.92 30.83 31.86
N PHE A 403 -13.31 32.02 31.36
CA PHE A 403 -13.82 33.11 32.22
C PHE A 403 -15.25 33.55 31.87
N GLY A 404 -16.04 32.72 31.17
CA GLY A 404 -17.37 33.11 30.69
C GLY A 404 -18.36 33.49 31.79
N ALA A 405 -18.16 32.96 33.01
CA ALA A 405 -18.96 33.26 34.19
C ALA A 405 -18.27 34.22 35.18
N CYS A 406 -17.05 34.71 34.88
CA CYS A 406 -16.28 35.58 35.77
C CYS A 406 -16.56 37.06 35.48
N PRO A 407 -17.26 37.79 36.36
CA PRO A 407 -17.56 39.21 36.14
C PRO A 407 -16.31 40.09 36.22
N ASP A 408 -15.28 39.67 36.97
CA ASP A 408 -14.06 40.44 37.22
C ASP A 408 -13.04 40.35 36.09
N PHE A 409 -13.21 39.41 35.14
CA PHE A 409 -12.29 39.23 34.01
C PHE A 409 -12.16 40.49 33.13
N VAL A 410 -13.30 41.07 32.71
CA VAL A 410 -13.30 42.23 31.82
C VAL A 410 -12.64 43.44 32.49
N PRO A 411 -13.03 43.84 33.73
CA PRO A 411 -12.34 44.89 34.45
C PRO A 411 -10.83 44.63 34.64
N TRP A 412 -10.45 43.38 34.93
CA TRP A 412 -9.05 43.01 35.12
C TRP A 412 -8.22 43.21 33.85
N VAL A 413 -8.70 42.73 32.69
CA VAL A 413 -7.99 42.87 31.42
C VAL A 413 -7.85 44.35 31.02
N LEU A 414 -8.92 45.15 31.18
CA LEU A 414 -8.86 46.58 30.87
C LEU A 414 -7.83 47.32 31.74
N LYS A 415 -7.78 46.97 33.03
CA LYS A 415 -6.81 47.51 34.00
C LYS A 415 -5.39 47.07 33.68
N TYR A 416 -5.18 45.80 33.35
CA TYR A 416 -3.87 45.26 33.00
C TYR A 416 -3.30 45.95 31.75
N LEU A 417 -4.14 46.18 30.74
CA LEU A 417 -3.77 46.91 29.53
C LEU A 417 -3.72 48.43 29.72
N GLY A 418 -4.17 48.96 30.86
CA GLY A 418 -4.19 50.39 31.18
C GLY A 418 -5.15 51.23 30.31
N ILE A 419 -6.25 50.62 29.84
CA ILE A 419 -7.22 51.25 28.91
C ILE A 419 -8.59 51.51 29.55
N GLU A 420 -8.75 51.34 30.87
CA GLU A 420 -10.05 51.47 31.55
C GLU A 420 -10.68 52.87 31.48
N GLN A 421 -9.88 53.92 31.21
CA GLN A 421 -10.40 55.28 31.02
C GLN A 421 -10.92 55.54 29.61
N GLY A 422 -10.55 54.70 28.63
CA GLY A 422 -10.84 54.88 27.21
C GLY A 422 -11.86 53.91 26.64
N ILE A 423 -11.96 52.70 27.22
CA ILE A 423 -12.88 51.64 26.79
C ILE A 423 -13.67 51.15 28.01
N SER A 424 -15.00 51.19 27.93
CA SER A 424 -15.87 50.69 29.00
C SER A 424 -16.08 49.17 28.91
N PRO A 425 -16.38 48.47 30.02
CA PRO A 425 -16.70 47.05 29.99
C PRO A 425 -17.81 46.69 28.99
N GLU A 426 -18.86 47.51 28.88
CA GLU A 426 -19.99 47.28 27.96
C GLU A 426 -19.55 47.31 26.49
N GLN A 427 -18.57 48.15 26.16
CA GLN A 427 -18.04 48.24 24.80
C GLN A 427 -17.27 46.98 24.39
N THR A 428 -16.66 46.25 25.33
CA THR A 428 -15.96 44.97 25.06
C THR A 428 -16.93 43.81 24.80
N GLN A 429 -18.20 43.95 25.19
CA GLN A 429 -19.21 42.89 25.10
C GLN A 429 -20.08 42.99 23.83
N VAL A 430 -19.77 43.88 22.89
CA VAL A 430 -20.51 43.99 21.62
C VAL A 430 -20.23 42.77 20.75
N GLN A 431 -21.24 41.91 20.58
CA GLN A 431 -21.15 40.70 19.76
C GLN A 431 -22.30 40.61 18.75
N SER A 432 -22.00 40.14 17.53
CA SER A 432 -23.03 39.82 16.53
C SER A 432 -22.62 38.62 15.68
N GLY A 433 -23.57 37.73 15.39
CA GLY A 433 -23.31 36.51 14.61
C GLY A 433 -22.30 35.54 15.24
N GLY A 434 -22.00 35.67 16.53
CA GLY A 434 -20.97 34.91 17.25
C GLY A 434 -19.54 35.44 17.09
N VAL A 435 -19.39 36.66 16.56
CA VAL A 435 -18.12 37.40 16.54
C VAL A 435 -18.16 38.46 17.64
N ASN A 436 -17.11 38.54 18.46
CA ASN A 436 -16.95 39.63 19.41
C ASN A 436 -16.24 40.80 18.75
N TYR A 437 -16.96 41.90 18.51
CA TYR A 437 -16.43 43.12 17.90
C TYR A 437 -15.77 44.04 18.94
N GLY A 438 -16.23 43.96 20.20
CA GLY A 438 -15.74 44.78 21.30
C GLY A 438 -14.26 44.58 21.61
N TRP A 439 -13.77 43.34 21.64
CA TRP A 439 -12.35 43.06 21.88
C TRP A 439 -11.45 43.51 20.72
N TYR A 440 -11.91 43.47 19.47
CA TYR A 440 -11.14 44.05 18.35
C TYR A 440 -11.02 45.58 18.48
N ARG A 441 -12.07 46.27 18.95
CA ARG A 441 -12.01 47.71 19.27
C ARG A 441 -11.04 47.98 20.42
N ALA A 442 -11.11 47.22 21.50
CA ALA A 442 -10.23 47.39 22.67
C ALA A 442 -8.75 47.15 22.31
N ALA A 443 -8.46 46.11 21.53
CA ALA A 443 -7.11 45.81 21.06
C ALA A 443 -6.55 46.92 20.15
N ALA A 444 -7.34 47.39 19.18
CA ALA A 444 -6.94 48.51 18.33
C ALA A 444 -6.70 49.79 19.14
N TYR A 445 -7.52 50.06 20.15
CA TYR A 445 -7.35 51.22 21.02
C TYR A 445 -6.05 51.14 21.83
N TYR A 446 -5.76 49.99 22.43
CA TYR A 446 -4.53 49.76 23.17
C TYR A 446 -3.29 50.02 22.30
N ILE A 447 -3.25 49.44 21.09
CA ILE A 447 -2.12 49.61 20.17
C ILE A 447 -1.98 51.07 19.71
N ALA A 448 -3.10 51.75 19.45
CA ALA A 448 -3.11 53.15 19.03
C ALA A 448 -2.64 54.12 20.13
N VAL A 449 -2.97 53.85 21.40
CA VAL A 449 -2.71 54.76 22.53
C VAL A 449 -1.37 54.51 23.20
N THR A 450 -1.02 53.25 23.44
CA THR A 450 0.11 52.90 24.32
C THR A 450 1.44 52.89 23.57
N GLN A 451 1.44 52.59 22.26
CA GLN A 451 2.68 52.23 21.53
C GLN A 451 2.88 53.01 20.21
N LYS A 452 2.10 54.08 19.96
CA LYS A 452 2.24 55.01 18.81
C LYS A 452 2.58 54.34 17.47
N ASN A 453 1.95 53.21 17.16
CA ASN A 453 2.15 52.47 15.92
C ASN A 453 3.54 51.87 15.65
N THR A 454 4.49 51.94 16.59
CA THR A 454 5.87 51.43 16.42
C THR A 454 6.10 50.00 16.90
N LEU A 455 5.09 49.36 17.48
CA LEU A 455 5.19 48.00 18.02
C LEU A 455 5.57 46.99 16.93
N ASP A 456 6.70 46.32 17.09
CA ASP A 456 7.12 45.22 16.23
C ASP A 456 6.48 43.88 16.64
N ASN A 457 6.81 42.81 15.90
CA ASN A 457 6.23 41.49 16.16
C ASN A 457 6.79 40.81 17.42
N GLU A 458 8.07 41.05 17.76
CA GLU A 458 8.71 40.44 18.94
C GLU A 458 8.21 41.10 20.23
N GLU A 459 8.01 42.41 20.20
CA GLU A 459 7.40 43.16 21.30
C GLU A 459 5.95 42.74 21.52
N LEU A 460 5.19 42.49 20.44
CA LEU A 460 3.83 41.97 20.56
C LEU A 460 3.80 40.58 21.20
N GLU A 461 4.67 39.68 20.77
CA GLU A 461 4.79 38.32 21.32
C GLU A 461 5.02 38.36 22.84
N LYS A 462 5.97 39.19 23.30
CA LYS A 462 6.20 39.43 24.73
C LYS A 462 4.97 40.00 25.45
N ILE A 463 4.20 40.89 24.82
CA ILE A 463 2.97 41.42 25.41
C ILE A 463 1.93 40.30 25.59
N LEU A 464 1.75 39.45 24.57
CA LEU A 464 0.81 38.33 24.62
C LEU A 464 1.22 37.31 25.68
N GLU A 465 2.51 36.97 25.74
CA GLU A 465 3.08 36.11 26.79
C GLU A 465 2.82 36.70 28.17
N ASN A 466 3.28 37.93 28.44
CA ASN A 466 3.12 38.55 29.76
C ASN A 466 1.66 38.64 30.19
N LEU A 467 0.75 38.97 29.25
CA LEU A 467 -0.69 38.97 29.50
C LEU A 467 -1.19 37.57 29.87
N ALA A 468 -0.82 36.54 29.11
CA ALA A 468 -1.24 35.17 29.36
C ALA A 468 -0.72 34.61 30.69
N TYR A 469 0.55 34.85 31.03
CA TYR A 469 1.13 34.46 32.31
C TYR A 469 0.46 35.19 33.47
N SER A 470 0.34 36.53 33.39
CA SER A 470 -0.31 37.32 34.44
C SER A 470 -1.77 36.94 34.63
N LEU A 471 -2.48 36.60 33.54
CA LEU A 471 -3.86 36.15 33.58
C LEU A 471 -3.99 34.78 34.24
N ALA A 472 -3.09 33.85 33.92
CA ALA A 472 -3.07 32.52 34.54
C ALA A 472 -2.74 32.60 36.03
N ASP A 473 -1.72 33.37 36.41
CA ASP A 473 -1.32 33.55 37.80
C ASP A 473 -2.44 34.20 38.63
N TRP A 474 -3.04 35.28 38.11
CA TRP A 474 -4.20 35.91 38.74
C TRP A 474 -5.37 34.94 38.93
N ALA A 475 -5.65 34.10 37.93
CA ALA A 475 -6.74 33.15 38.00
C ALA A 475 -6.46 31.98 38.96
N GLU A 476 -5.22 31.52 39.07
CA GLU A 476 -4.79 30.52 40.05
C GLU A 476 -4.85 31.07 41.48
N GLU A 477 -4.36 32.30 41.71
CA GLU A 477 -4.37 32.95 43.03
C GLU A 477 -5.79 33.20 43.58
N ASN A 478 -6.76 33.39 42.69
CA ASN A 478 -8.15 33.73 43.04
C ASN A 478 -9.13 32.55 42.84
N ASP A 479 -8.63 31.35 42.51
CA ASP A 479 -9.43 30.14 42.26
C ASP A 479 -10.56 30.35 41.23
N LEU A 480 -10.24 31.05 40.13
CA LEU A 480 -11.20 31.45 39.09
C LEU A 480 -11.26 30.47 37.92
N LEU A 481 -10.38 29.46 37.90
CA LEU A 481 -10.27 28.50 36.81
C LEU A 481 -11.26 27.34 36.98
N PRO A 482 -11.78 26.77 35.89
CA PRO A 482 -12.66 25.61 35.97
C PRO A 482 -11.92 24.37 36.50
N GLU A 483 -12.64 23.49 37.21
CA GLU A 483 -12.13 22.21 37.66
C GLU A 483 -11.65 21.37 36.45
N TYR A 484 -10.41 20.88 36.51
CA TYR A 484 -9.85 20.06 35.43
C TYR A 484 -10.44 18.65 35.44
N LYS A 485 -11.06 18.26 34.32
CA LYS A 485 -11.54 16.90 34.07
C LYS A 485 -11.14 16.49 32.66
N SER A 486 -10.73 15.23 32.50
CA SER A 486 -10.41 14.66 31.19
C SER A 486 -11.31 13.46 30.87
N PRO A 487 -12.55 13.69 30.39
CA PRO A 487 -13.40 12.62 29.87
C PRO A 487 -12.72 11.79 28.78
N THR A 488 -11.85 12.39 27.97
CA THR A 488 -11.03 11.67 26.98
C THR A 488 -10.10 10.66 27.65
N GLN A 489 -9.40 11.02 28.74
CA GLN A 489 -8.56 10.10 29.50
C GLN A 489 -9.39 8.95 30.09
N ASP A 490 -10.54 9.24 30.70
CA ASP A 490 -11.41 8.22 31.28
C ASP A 490 -11.92 7.21 30.23
N VAL A 491 -12.30 7.71 29.05
CA VAL A 491 -12.72 6.86 27.93
C VAL A 491 -11.55 6.06 27.36
N PHE A 492 -10.35 6.65 27.30
CA PHE A 492 -9.14 5.96 26.87
C PHE A 492 -8.76 4.81 27.81
N HIS A 493 -8.77 5.02 29.13
CA HIS A 493 -8.54 3.95 30.10
C HIS A 493 -9.60 2.84 30.00
N ARG A 494 -10.87 3.20 29.79
CA ARG A 494 -11.94 2.21 29.53
C ARG A 494 -11.68 1.42 28.26
N TYR A 495 -11.25 2.07 27.19
CA TYR A 495 -10.89 1.42 25.94
C TYR A 495 -9.74 0.43 26.13
N LEU A 496 -8.67 0.82 26.85
CA LEU A 496 -7.57 -0.07 27.18
C LEU A 496 -8.02 -1.27 28.01
N ASN A 497 -8.87 -1.05 29.03
CA ASN A 497 -9.42 -2.15 29.82
C ASN A 497 -10.16 -3.18 28.97
N GLN A 498 -10.88 -2.73 27.93
CA GLN A 498 -11.71 -3.59 27.08
C GLN A 498 -10.91 -4.30 25.98
N ASN A 499 -9.87 -3.65 25.44
CA ASN A 499 -9.20 -4.11 24.22
C ASN A 499 -7.75 -4.57 24.45
N LEU A 500 -7.03 -4.05 25.45
CA LEU A 500 -5.63 -4.40 25.70
C LEU A 500 -5.54 -5.60 26.64
N GLU A 501 -4.88 -6.64 26.17
CA GLU A 501 -4.49 -7.83 26.91
C GLU A 501 -2.99 -7.85 27.11
N VAL A 502 -2.56 -8.22 28.31
CA VAL A 502 -1.16 -8.52 28.64
C VAL A 502 -1.15 -9.85 29.40
N SER A 503 -0.14 -10.69 29.17
CA SER A 503 -0.03 -11.98 29.84
C SER A 503 -0.11 -11.88 31.36
N GLY A 504 -1.05 -12.64 31.94
CA GLY A 504 -1.35 -12.64 33.37
C GLY A 504 -2.52 -11.73 33.77
N TRP A 505 -3.03 -10.90 32.86
CA TRP A 505 -4.25 -10.12 33.12
C TRP A 505 -5.51 -10.96 32.96
N GLU A 506 -6.49 -10.71 33.82
CA GLU A 506 -7.84 -11.23 33.61
C GLU A 506 -8.55 -10.46 32.49
N PRO A 507 -9.22 -11.18 31.56
CA PRO A 507 -9.95 -10.55 30.48
C PRO A 507 -11.13 -9.75 31.03
N CYS A 508 -11.21 -8.47 30.65
CA CYS A 508 -12.36 -7.63 30.95
C CYS A 508 -13.34 -7.70 29.77
N LEU A 509 -14.39 -8.51 29.89
CA LEU A 509 -15.39 -8.67 28.83
C LEU A 509 -16.35 -7.48 28.79
N THR A 510 -16.63 -6.98 27.58
CA THR A 510 -17.69 -6.00 27.33
C THR A 510 -19.07 -6.68 27.31
N SER A 511 -20.07 -5.99 27.85
CA SER A 511 -21.47 -6.39 27.74
C SER A 511 -22.04 -5.84 26.42
N PHE A 512 -22.31 -6.73 25.47
CA PHE A 512 -23.01 -6.37 24.22
C PHE A 512 -24.38 -5.72 24.49
N ASP A 513 -25.06 -6.14 25.55
CA ASP A 513 -26.34 -5.55 25.95
C ASP A 513 -26.21 -4.08 26.35
N ASP A 514 -25.10 -3.71 27.00
CA ASP A 514 -24.83 -2.32 27.37
C ASP A 514 -24.53 -1.47 26.13
N GLU A 515 -23.75 -2.01 25.19
CA GLU A 515 -23.46 -1.37 23.89
C GLU A 515 -24.75 -1.14 23.09
N LEU A 516 -25.57 -2.19 22.93
CA LEU A 516 -26.83 -2.12 22.20
C LEU A 516 -27.82 -1.15 22.86
N SER A 517 -27.85 -1.13 24.20
CA SER A 517 -28.69 -0.21 24.98
C SER A 517 -28.26 1.24 24.77
N ALA A 518 -26.96 1.53 24.81
CA ALA A 518 -26.40 2.84 24.55
C ALA A 518 -26.70 3.32 23.12
N TYR A 519 -26.50 2.45 22.12
CA TYR A 519 -26.85 2.73 20.73
C TYR A 519 -28.33 3.05 20.55
N THR A 520 -29.20 2.21 21.12
CA THR A 520 -30.65 2.37 21.05
C THR A 520 -31.09 3.68 21.70
N ALA A 521 -30.54 3.99 22.87
CA ALA A 521 -30.81 5.24 23.58
C ALA A 521 -30.39 6.46 22.75
N ALA A 522 -29.22 6.43 22.09
CA ALA A 522 -28.72 7.50 21.23
C ALA A 522 -29.60 7.74 19.98
N LYS A 523 -30.33 6.72 19.52
CA LYS A 523 -31.29 6.85 18.40
C LYS A 523 -32.60 7.53 18.76
N THR A 524 -32.92 7.65 20.04
CA THR A 524 -34.19 8.26 20.49
C THR A 524 -34.17 9.78 20.38
N LYS A 525 -35.35 10.37 20.15
CA LYS A 525 -35.52 11.84 20.04
C LYS A 525 -35.29 12.58 21.37
N ALA A 526 -35.36 11.87 22.50
CA ALA A 526 -35.24 12.41 23.85
C ALA A 526 -33.78 12.62 24.28
N SER A 527 -32.87 11.72 23.93
CA SER A 527 -31.46 11.78 24.36
C SER A 527 -30.62 12.76 23.54
N LYS A 528 -30.91 12.90 22.22
CA LYS A 528 -30.15 13.71 21.25
C LYS A 528 -28.63 13.45 21.26
N GLN A 529 -28.18 12.29 21.70
CA GLN A 529 -26.76 11.99 21.79
C GLN A 529 -26.17 11.76 20.38
N PRO A 530 -25.03 12.40 20.05
CA PRO A 530 -24.39 12.16 18.76
C PRO A 530 -23.78 10.74 18.73
N ILE A 531 -23.79 10.10 17.57
CA ILE A 531 -23.17 8.78 17.35
C ILE A 531 -21.94 8.97 16.46
N CYS A 532 -20.84 8.32 16.81
CA CYS A 532 -19.59 8.37 16.03
C CYS A 532 -19.82 8.01 14.55
N SER A 533 -19.27 8.79 13.63
CA SER A 533 -19.34 8.46 12.20
C SER A 533 -18.56 7.20 11.83
N LEU A 534 -17.49 6.88 12.57
CA LEU A 534 -16.55 5.81 12.25
C LEU A 534 -16.82 4.52 13.06
N SER A 535 -17.31 4.61 14.30
CA SER A 535 -17.68 3.42 15.11
C SER A 535 -19.19 3.31 15.39
N SER A 536 -19.60 2.22 16.07
CA SER A 536 -21.00 1.85 16.27
C SER A 536 -21.62 2.37 17.58
N GLY A 537 -20.90 3.22 18.32
CA GLY A 537 -21.41 3.89 19.52
C GLY A 537 -20.92 3.29 20.85
N GLU A 538 -19.89 2.44 20.83
CA GLU A 538 -19.31 1.85 22.06
C GLU A 538 -18.81 2.93 23.05
N PHE A 539 -18.36 4.07 22.53
CA PHE A 539 -17.77 5.15 23.31
C PHE A 539 -18.55 6.45 23.20
N ALA A 540 -18.51 7.23 24.29
CA ALA A 540 -19.09 8.56 24.35
C ALA A 540 -18.62 9.41 23.16
N SER A 541 -19.58 10.05 22.51
CA SER A 541 -19.38 10.80 21.29
C SER A 541 -19.85 12.25 21.46
N GLU A 542 -19.31 13.14 20.65
CA GLU A 542 -19.63 14.56 20.62
C GLU A 542 -19.76 15.05 19.18
N ASP A 543 -20.31 16.25 18.98
CA ASP A 543 -20.46 16.83 17.65
C ASP A 543 -19.10 16.98 16.94
N GLN A 544 -19.03 16.54 15.68
CA GLN A 544 -17.84 16.70 14.86
C GLN A 544 -17.45 18.17 14.69
N MET A 545 -16.19 18.46 15.02
CA MET A 545 -15.56 19.74 14.76
C MET A 545 -14.46 19.61 13.71
N ASP A 546 -14.42 20.53 12.76
CA ASP A 546 -13.37 20.58 11.73
C ASP A 546 -11.95 20.64 12.30
N SER A 547 -11.76 21.11 13.54
CA SER A 547 -10.46 21.15 14.23
C SER A 547 -9.97 19.76 14.68
N VAL A 548 -10.83 18.74 14.64
CA VAL A 548 -10.57 17.38 15.15
C VAL A 548 -10.51 16.36 14.01
N VAL A 549 -11.33 16.50 12.98
CA VAL A 549 -11.45 15.51 11.88
C VAL A 549 -10.58 15.85 10.67
N LEU A 550 -10.19 14.81 9.92
CA LEU A 550 -9.44 14.94 8.65
C LEU A 550 -10.32 15.38 7.46
N PHE A 551 -11.62 15.10 7.55
CA PHE A 551 -12.62 15.29 6.49
C PHE A 551 -13.64 16.35 6.90
N LYS A 552 -14.52 16.78 5.97
CA LYS A 552 -15.57 17.75 6.31
C LYS A 552 -16.63 17.07 7.17
N PRO A 553 -17.18 17.73 8.20
CA PRO A 553 -18.28 17.16 8.97
C PRO A 553 -19.46 16.84 8.07
N GLN A 554 -19.85 15.58 8.05
CA GLN A 554 -20.89 15.11 7.15
C GLN A 554 -22.28 15.46 7.71
N GLN A 555 -23.20 15.82 6.80
CA GLN A 555 -24.51 16.41 7.15
C GLN A 555 -25.70 15.43 7.06
N TYR A 556 -25.57 14.36 6.28
CA TYR A 556 -26.63 13.37 6.09
C TYR A 556 -26.11 11.97 6.41
N SER A 557 -26.80 11.24 7.29
CA SER A 557 -26.43 9.89 7.71
C SER A 557 -27.56 9.15 8.39
N ASN A 558 -27.60 7.85 8.16
CA ASN A 558 -28.29 6.85 8.98
C ASN A 558 -27.79 6.81 10.44
N LYS A 559 -26.66 7.45 10.78
CA LYS A 559 -26.18 7.59 12.17
C LYS A 559 -26.83 8.74 12.94
N ASN A 560 -27.52 9.67 12.28
CA ASN A 560 -28.25 10.74 12.97
C ASN A 560 -29.50 10.21 13.71
N PRO A 561 -30.01 10.93 14.74
CA PRO A 561 -31.26 10.57 15.43
C PRO A 561 -32.47 10.64 14.49
N LEU A 562 -33.44 9.73 14.66
CA LEU A 562 -34.65 9.69 13.83
C LEU A 562 -35.55 10.91 14.10
N GLY A 563 -35.94 11.63 13.04
CA GLY A 563 -36.87 12.76 13.11
C GLY A 563 -36.31 14.02 13.81
N GLY A 564 -34.99 14.11 13.98
CA GLY A 564 -34.29 15.28 14.55
C GLY A 564 -33.90 16.31 13.49
N ARG A 565 -33.83 17.60 13.89
CA ARG A 565 -33.24 18.69 13.08
C ARG A 565 -31.70 18.75 13.19
N HIS A 566 -31.07 17.81 13.90
CA HIS A 566 -29.61 17.77 14.05
C HIS A 566 -28.97 17.24 12.76
N ILE A 567 -28.09 18.04 12.18
CA ILE A 567 -27.46 17.78 10.88
C ILE A 567 -26.02 17.26 11.06
N LYS A 568 -25.33 17.62 12.14
CA LYS A 568 -23.93 17.21 12.36
C LYS A 568 -23.82 15.79 12.92
N ARG A 569 -22.89 15.00 12.38
CA ARG A 569 -22.50 13.68 12.92
C ARG A 569 -21.70 13.82 14.21
N GLY A 570 -21.63 12.72 14.97
CA GLY A 570 -20.75 12.59 16.12
C GLY A 570 -19.37 12.05 15.78
N ILE A 571 -18.42 12.23 16.68
CA ILE A 571 -17.15 11.50 16.74
C ILE A 571 -16.91 11.03 18.18
N SER A 572 -16.48 9.79 18.36
CA SER A 572 -16.16 9.26 19.69
C SER A 572 -14.82 9.82 20.17
N LYS A 573 -14.60 9.86 21.48
CA LYS A 573 -13.32 10.34 22.03
C LYS A 573 -12.12 9.54 21.51
N ILE A 574 -12.26 8.22 21.32
CA ILE A 574 -11.20 7.36 20.74
C ILE A 574 -10.89 7.75 19.29
N TRP A 575 -11.91 7.92 18.44
CA TRP A 575 -11.70 8.36 17.06
C TRP A 575 -11.21 9.82 16.97
N SER A 576 -11.59 10.69 17.91
CA SER A 576 -11.04 12.04 18.00
C SER A 576 -9.54 12.01 18.27
N LEU A 577 -9.07 11.16 19.20
CA LEU A 577 -7.64 10.95 19.45
C LEU A 577 -6.93 10.45 18.19
N GLU A 578 -7.47 9.42 17.53
CA GLU A 578 -6.91 8.88 16.28
C GLU A 578 -6.78 9.96 15.19
N MET A 579 -7.82 10.78 14.99
CA MET A 579 -7.78 11.83 13.98
C MET A 579 -6.78 12.94 14.33
N LEU A 580 -6.65 13.31 15.61
CA LEU A 580 -5.66 14.29 16.06
C LEU A 580 -4.22 13.76 15.92
N ILE A 581 -3.99 12.48 16.24
CA ILE A 581 -2.70 11.80 16.02
C ILE A 581 -2.36 11.80 14.53
N ARG A 582 -3.31 11.48 13.64
CA ARG A 582 -3.09 11.55 12.19
C ARG A 582 -2.76 12.97 11.71
N GLN A 583 -3.50 13.98 12.18
CA GLN A 583 -3.17 15.37 11.85
C GLN A 583 -1.76 15.75 12.30
N ALA A 584 -1.36 15.34 13.51
CA ALA A 584 -0.04 15.59 14.06
C ALA A 584 1.08 14.88 13.29
N MET A 585 0.92 13.57 13.04
CA MET A 585 1.94 12.71 12.43
C MET A 585 2.09 12.95 10.93
N TRP A 586 1.01 13.33 10.25
CA TRP A 586 1.02 13.60 8.81
C TRP A 586 1.11 15.08 8.45
N ALA A 587 1.13 15.97 9.44
CA ALA A 587 1.11 17.43 9.25
C ALA A 587 -0.04 17.90 8.33
N VAL A 588 -1.20 17.25 8.45
CA VAL A 588 -2.38 17.53 7.61
C VAL A 588 -3.25 18.60 8.25
N PRO A 589 -3.63 19.67 7.52
CA PRO A 589 -4.54 20.68 8.05
C PRO A 589 -5.94 20.11 8.33
N ALA A 590 -6.50 20.52 9.46
CA ALA A 590 -7.80 20.08 9.95
C ALA A 590 -8.94 20.27 8.91
N GLY A 591 -9.70 19.20 8.66
CA GLY A 591 -10.87 19.17 7.76
C GLY A 591 -10.60 19.35 6.26
N LYS A 592 -9.34 19.23 5.80
CA LYS A 592 -8.97 19.49 4.39
C LYS A 592 -8.43 18.27 3.64
N LEU A 593 -8.26 17.12 4.29
CA LEU A 593 -7.66 15.97 3.64
C LEU A 593 -8.55 15.41 2.53
N GLU A 594 -9.85 15.33 2.78
CA GLU A 594 -10.86 14.81 1.83
C GLU A 594 -10.84 15.56 0.48
N ASP A 595 -10.56 16.86 0.48
CA ASP A 595 -10.45 17.68 -0.75
C ASP A 595 -9.28 17.23 -1.64
N GLN A 596 -8.33 16.47 -1.09
CA GLN A 596 -7.18 15.88 -1.79
C GLN A 596 -7.44 14.43 -2.27
N ARG A 597 -8.65 13.90 -2.06
CA ARG A 597 -9.07 12.54 -2.45
C ARG A 597 -8.06 11.47 -2.02
N PRO A 598 -7.83 11.33 -0.70
CA PRO A 598 -6.84 10.39 -0.21
C PRO A 598 -7.29 8.96 -0.48
N VAL A 599 -6.34 8.11 -0.86
CA VAL A 599 -6.50 6.65 -0.82
C VAL A 599 -5.46 6.13 0.15
N PHE A 600 -5.93 5.47 1.20
CA PHE A 600 -5.11 4.89 2.27
C PHE A 600 -4.67 3.50 1.88
N LEU A 601 -3.40 3.18 2.11
CA LEU A 601 -2.83 1.84 2.06
C LEU A 601 -2.57 1.38 3.49
N TYR A 602 -3.26 0.32 3.89
CA TYR A 602 -3.03 -0.40 5.14
C TYR A 602 -2.24 -1.66 4.83
N ILE A 603 -1.02 -1.74 5.35
CA ILE A 603 -0.06 -2.81 5.08
C ILE A 603 0.05 -3.64 6.35
N PHE A 604 -0.37 -4.89 6.24
CA PHE A 604 -0.40 -5.86 7.32
C PHE A 604 0.73 -6.88 7.16
N PRO A 605 1.23 -7.45 8.28
CA PRO A 605 1.88 -8.75 8.26
C PRO A 605 1.06 -9.76 7.48
N ALA A 606 1.74 -10.69 6.80
CA ALA A 606 1.02 -11.82 6.23
C ALA A 606 0.37 -12.64 7.36
N TYR A 607 1.14 -12.88 8.42
CA TYR A 607 0.80 -13.64 9.63
C TYR A 607 1.62 -13.12 10.82
N VAL A 608 2.93 -13.15 10.67
CA VAL A 608 3.89 -12.76 11.70
C VAL A 608 5.13 -12.15 11.06
N TYR A 609 5.78 -11.25 11.76
CA TYR A 609 7.08 -10.71 11.42
C TYR A 609 8.12 -11.08 12.47
N SER A 610 9.33 -11.40 12.01
CA SER A 610 10.52 -11.32 12.85
C SER A 610 10.81 -9.85 13.23
N PRO A 611 11.56 -9.59 14.31
CA PRO A 611 11.99 -8.23 14.67
C PRO A 611 12.65 -7.46 13.51
N GLN A 612 13.45 -8.14 12.68
CA GLN A 612 14.10 -7.56 11.51
C GLN A 612 13.06 -7.20 10.44
N THR A 613 12.12 -8.10 10.14
CA THR A 613 11.05 -7.86 9.16
C THR A 613 10.15 -6.68 9.58
N ALA A 614 9.87 -6.51 10.87
CA ALA A 614 9.12 -5.36 11.36
C ALA A 614 9.85 -4.03 11.11
N LYS A 615 11.18 -4.01 11.27
CA LYS A 615 12.03 -2.85 10.95
C LYS A 615 12.09 -2.57 9.43
N VAL A 616 12.10 -3.61 8.59
CA VAL A 616 12.06 -3.50 7.12
C VAL A 616 10.85 -2.67 6.68
N VAL A 617 9.66 -2.98 7.21
CA VAL A 617 8.43 -2.26 6.87
C VAL A 617 8.50 -0.79 7.33
N ARG A 618 9.12 -0.51 8.48
CA ARG A 618 9.34 0.87 8.95
C ARG A 618 10.18 1.68 7.97
N VAL A 619 11.37 1.18 7.61
CA VAL A 619 12.31 1.87 6.72
C VAL A 619 11.63 2.13 5.37
N LEU A 620 10.91 1.15 4.83
CA LEU A 620 10.13 1.34 3.62
C LEU A 620 9.11 2.48 3.76
N MET A 621 8.34 2.53 4.85
CA MET A 621 7.32 3.57 5.03
C MET A 621 7.90 4.99 5.10
N ASP A 622 9.08 5.13 5.71
CA ASP A 622 9.76 6.42 5.79
C ASP A 622 10.33 6.86 4.42
N GLU A 623 10.66 5.91 3.55
CA GLU A 623 11.30 6.18 2.26
C GLU A 623 10.35 6.21 1.04
N LEU A 624 9.20 5.54 1.10
CA LEU A 624 8.30 5.38 -0.05
C LEU A 624 7.46 6.64 -0.37
N LYS A 625 7.29 7.56 0.60
CA LYS A 625 6.20 8.56 0.62
C LYS A 625 6.20 9.59 -0.52
N ASP A 626 7.29 9.76 -1.26
CA ASP A 626 7.44 10.81 -2.29
C ASP A 626 8.01 10.33 -3.65
N ARG A 627 8.05 9.01 -3.93
CA ARG A 627 9.00 8.46 -4.94
C ARG A 627 8.43 7.71 -6.16
N ILE A 628 7.12 7.62 -6.36
CA ILE A 628 6.59 6.84 -7.50
C ILE A 628 6.51 7.68 -8.77
N ASN A 629 7.54 7.57 -9.61
CA ASN A 629 7.52 8.09 -10.96
C ASN A 629 7.20 6.97 -11.97
N PHE A 630 5.96 6.94 -12.45
CA PHE A 630 5.53 5.96 -13.45
C PHE A 630 6.28 6.05 -14.78
N TRP A 631 6.90 7.18 -15.12
CA TRP A 631 7.74 7.28 -16.31
C TRP A 631 9.04 6.47 -16.15
N ASP A 632 9.65 6.54 -14.97
CA ASP A 632 10.90 5.83 -14.66
C ASP A 632 10.63 4.33 -14.46
N ILE A 633 9.55 3.97 -13.76
CA ILE A 633 9.12 2.57 -13.63
C ILE A 633 8.82 1.97 -15.00
N ARG A 634 8.06 2.68 -15.85
CA ARG A 634 7.79 2.27 -17.23
C ARG A 634 9.08 2.03 -18.01
N LYS A 635 10.03 2.97 -17.93
CA LYS A 635 11.31 2.87 -18.64
C LYS A 635 12.10 1.64 -18.17
N PHE A 636 12.27 1.48 -16.87
CA PHE A 636 12.99 0.36 -16.27
C PHE A 636 12.36 -0.99 -16.63
N TRP A 637 11.03 -1.10 -16.54
CA TRP A 637 10.29 -2.30 -16.93
C TRP A 637 10.47 -2.63 -18.42
N GLN A 638 10.45 -1.62 -19.31
CA GLN A 638 10.70 -1.80 -20.74
C GLN A 638 12.14 -2.26 -21.04
N GLU A 639 13.13 -1.69 -20.37
CA GLU A 639 14.56 -2.07 -20.51
C GLU A 639 14.81 -3.52 -20.05
N ASN A 640 13.99 -4.02 -19.12
CA ASN A 640 14.04 -5.40 -18.62
C ASN A 640 13.01 -6.32 -19.30
N ASN A 641 12.80 -6.14 -20.62
CA ASN A 641 11.95 -7.01 -21.45
C ASN A 641 10.49 -7.13 -21.01
N MET A 642 9.94 -6.12 -20.33
CA MET A 642 8.57 -6.13 -19.79
C MET A 642 8.32 -7.26 -18.78
N ASP A 643 9.38 -7.68 -18.07
CA ASP A 643 9.26 -8.58 -16.92
C ASP A 643 9.01 -7.76 -15.66
N ILE A 644 7.87 -8.00 -15.02
CA ILE A 644 7.49 -7.30 -13.79
C ILE A 644 8.36 -7.74 -12.60
N GLN A 645 8.94 -8.94 -12.64
CA GLN A 645 9.81 -9.44 -11.57
C GLN A 645 11.10 -8.62 -11.47
N ALA A 646 11.53 -8.00 -12.58
CA ALA A 646 12.69 -7.11 -12.59
C ALA A 646 12.53 -5.93 -11.63
N LEU A 647 11.30 -5.49 -11.33
CA LEU A 647 11.03 -4.38 -10.41
C LEU A 647 11.59 -4.58 -9.01
N ARG A 648 11.92 -5.81 -8.61
CA ARG A 648 12.62 -6.07 -7.35
C ARG A 648 13.96 -5.38 -7.26
N SER A 649 14.64 -5.23 -8.39
CA SER A 649 15.94 -4.56 -8.52
C SER A 649 15.83 -3.08 -8.92
N TYR A 650 14.61 -2.54 -9.01
CA TYR A 650 14.42 -1.11 -9.23
C TYR A 650 14.92 -0.31 -8.01
N SER A 651 15.47 0.88 -8.25
CA SER A 651 15.98 1.74 -7.17
C SER A 651 14.82 2.42 -6.43
N TRP A 652 14.19 1.69 -5.50
CA TRP A 652 13.10 2.22 -4.67
C TRP A 652 13.59 3.19 -3.58
N LEU A 653 14.86 3.07 -3.18
CA LEU A 653 15.51 3.83 -2.11
C LEU A 653 16.45 4.91 -2.71
N GLU A 654 16.66 6.04 -2.02
CA GLU A 654 17.52 7.16 -2.49
C GLU A 654 18.98 6.99 -2.14
N GLU A 655 19.27 6.32 -1.02
CA GLU A 655 20.61 6.20 -0.45
C GLU A 655 21.09 4.76 -0.56
N GLU A 656 22.40 4.58 -0.75
CA GLU A 656 23.01 3.26 -0.83
C GLU A 656 22.84 2.49 0.49
N SER A 657 22.70 1.16 0.38
CA SER A 657 22.48 0.28 1.52
C SER A 657 23.79 0.08 2.30
N GLU A 658 23.78 0.48 3.58
CA GLU A 658 24.87 0.21 4.54
C GLU A 658 24.34 -0.70 5.66
N ALA A 659 25.11 -1.73 6.03
CA ALA A 659 24.71 -2.68 7.06
C ALA A 659 24.52 -1.99 8.41
N GLY A 660 23.38 -2.27 9.07
CA GLY A 660 23.08 -1.72 10.39
C GLY A 660 22.93 -0.19 10.45
N ARG A 661 22.75 0.48 9.30
CA ARG A 661 22.52 1.93 9.20
C ARG A 661 21.43 2.45 10.14
N PHE A 662 20.36 1.69 10.31
CA PHE A 662 19.24 2.02 11.21
C PHE A 662 19.26 1.25 12.54
N GLY A 663 20.41 0.64 12.88
CA GLY A 663 20.67 -0.01 14.15
C GLY A 663 20.97 0.96 15.29
N ASN A 664 21.41 2.19 14.97
CA ASN A 664 21.82 3.21 15.94
C ASN A 664 20.68 4.21 16.30
N PRO A 665 20.46 4.53 17.58
CA PRO A 665 19.59 5.65 17.98
C PRO A 665 20.10 7.05 17.58
N ASN A 666 21.37 7.20 17.16
CA ASN A 666 21.99 8.49 16.83
C ASN A 666 21.84 8.96 15.37
N TYR A 667 21.19 8.21 14.47
CA TYR A 667 20.96 8.67 13.10
C TYR A 667 19.81 9.71 13.04
N GLY A 668 20.20 10.97 12.83
CA GLY A 668 19.40 12.19 12.96
C GLY A 668 18.28 12.44 11.94
N ARG A 669 17.36 11.49 11.73
CA ARG A 669 15.98 11.78 11.29
C ARG A 669 15.01 11.33 12.39
N GLY A 670 15.10 11.99 13.55
CA GLY A 670 14.15 11.87 14.68
C GLY A 670 13.90 10.44 15.15
N ASP A 671 14.57 10.03 16.24
CA ASP A 671 14.32 8.84 17.08
C ASP A 671 12.89 8.26 16.98
N ARG A 672 12.59 7.54 15.90
CA ARG A 672 11.36 6.74 15.76
C ARG A 672 11.77 5.30 15.91
N ARG A 673 12.02 4.92 17.18
CA ARG A 673 12.06 3.52 17.62
C ARG A 673 10.77 2.78 17.30
N ASP A 674 9.67 3.52 17.13
CA ASP A 674 8.35 2.98 16.83
C ASP A 674 8.32 2.12 15.57
N LEU A 675 7.81 0.90 15.70
CA LEU A 675 7.58 -0.05 14.63
C LEU A 675 6.13 0.05 14.11
N PRO A 676 5.92 -0.06 12.79
CA PRO A 676 4.57 -0.11 12.23
C PRO A 676 4.00 -1.53 12.38
N PHE A 677 3.14 -1.73 13.37
CA PHE A 677 2.35 -2.96 13.54
C PHE A 677 1.39 -3.16 12.36
N VAL A 678 0.70 -2.08 12.00
CA VAL A 678 0.06 -1.90 10.70
C VAL A 678 0.64 -0.63 10.09
N ALA A 679 1.30 -0.78 8.94
CA ALA A 679 1.86 0.36 8.22
C ALA A 679 0.72 1.09 7.50
N ILE A 680 0.66 2.41 7.68
CA ILE A 680 -0.40 3.25 7.10
C ILE A 680 0.25 4.38 6.32
N THR A 681 0.04 4.37 5.00
CA THR A 681 0.36 5.49 4.13
C THR A 681 -0.88 5.91 3.34
N TYR A 682 -0.82 7.06 2.69
CA TYR A 682 -1.90 7.53 1.83
C TYR A 682 -1.36 8.31 0.65
N THR A 683 -2.00 8.15 -0.50
CA THR A 683 -1.71 8.97 -1.68
C THR A 683 -2.63 10.19 -1.68
N THR A 684 -2.25 11.26 -2.37
CA THR A 684 -3.10 12.44 -2.54
C THR A 684 -3.09 12.92 -3.98
N THR A 685 -4.21 13.49 -4.41
CA THR A 685 -4.27 14.22 -5.67
C THR A 685 -4.91 15.58 -5.44
N ARG A 686 -4.11 16.66 -5.52
CA ARG A 686 -4.65 18.03 -5.42
C ARG A 686 -5.57 18.30 -6.62
N GLY A 687 -6.88 18.17 -6.43
CA GLY A 687 -7.91 18.55 -7.41
C GLY A 687 -8.00 17.69 -8.68
N LYS A 688 -7.42 16.48 -8.69
CA LYS A 688 -7.50 15.55 -9.85
C LYS A 688 -8.70 14.59 -9.75
N THR A 689 -8.91 13.77 -10.77
CA THR A 689 -10.09 12.89 -10.85
C THR A 689 -9.99 11.69 -9.91
N VAL A 690 -11.08 10.92 -9.73
CA VAL A 690 -11.05 9.70 -8.91
C VAL A 690 -10.09 8.68 -9.52
N THR A 691 -9.98 8.64 -10.85
CA THR A 691 -9.02 7.81 -11.57
C THR A 691 -7.60 8.14 -11.14
N ASP A 692 -7.21 9.43 -11.17
CA ASP A 692 -5.87 9.86 -10.76
C ASP A 692 -5.53 9.41 -9.33
N ALA A 693 -6.48 9.50 -8.41
CA ALA A 693 -6.27 9.11 -7.00
C ALA A 693 -5.98 7.61 -6.82
N TRP A 694 -6.46 6.77 -7.73
CA TRP A 694 -6.38 5.31 -7.63
C TRP A 694 -5.25 4.68 -8.45
N ILE A 695 -4.56 5.42 -9.33
CA ILE A 695 -3.45 4.87 -10.14
C ILE A 695 -2.34 4.32 -9.25
N GLU A 696 -1.79 5.17 -8.39
CA GLU A 696 -0.67 4.81 -7.53
C GLU A 696 -1.04 3.75 -6.47
N PRO A 697 -2.15 3.88 -5.72
CA PRO A 697 -2.56 2.86 -4.76
C PRO A 697 -2.82 1.49 -5.38
N ALA A 698 -3.44 1.42 -6.56
CA ALA A 698 -3.76 0.14 -7.20
C ALA A 698 -2.48 -0.59 -7.62
N PHE A 699 -1.49 0.14 -8.15
CA PHE A 699 -0.19 -0.42 -8.48
C PHE A 699 0.56 -0.90 -7.22
N LEU A 700 0.67 -0.04 -6.20
CA LEU A 700 1.36 -0.38 -4.95
C LEU A 700 0.72 -1.57 -4.22
N ALA A 701 -0.61 -1.63 -4.18
CA ALA A 701 -1.33 -2.71 -3.53
C ALA A 701 -1.02 -4.08 -4.14
N MET A 702 -0.72 -4.15 -5.44
CA MET A 702 -0.28 -5.38 -6.11
C MET A 702 1.24 -5.61 -6.04
N ALA A 703 2.04 -4.55 -6.10
CA ALA A 703 3.49 -4.66 -6.11
C ALA A 703 4.07 -5.06 -4.74
N LEU A 704 3.59 -4.48 -3.65
CA LEU A 704 4.14 -4.71 -2.31
C LEU A 704 4.07 -6.17 -1.84
N PRO A 705 2.97 -6.93 -2.05
CA PRO A 705 2.96 -8.36 -1.75
C PRO A 705 4.01 -9.15 -2.52
N MET A 706 4.26 -8.82 -3.79
CA MET A 706 5.30 -9.48 -4.59
C MET A 706 6.71 -9.12 -4.10
N LEU A 707 6.93 -7.86 -3.73
CA LEU A 707 8.25 -7.35 -3.36
C LEU A 707 8.66 -7.72 -1.92
N LEU A 708 7.70 -7.85 -1.01
CA LEU A 708 7.96 -7.97 0.43
C LEU A 708 7.16 -9.09 1.12
N GLY A 709 6.20 -9.72 0.41
CA GLY A 709 5.29 -10.71 0.97
C GLY A 709 4.40 -10.18 2.11
N VAL A 710 4.02 -8.91 2.01
CA VAL A 710 3.05 -8.25 2.91
C VAL A 710 1.64 -8.33 2.35
N LYS A 711 0.63 -8.07 3.17
CA LYS A 711 -0.77 -7.97 2.72
C LYS A 711 -1.22 -6.53 2.70
N VAL A 712 -1.96 -6.13 1.66
CA VAL A 712 -2.28 -4.71 1.44
C VAL A 712 -3.77 -4.48 1.20
N VAL A 713 -4.32 -3.50 1.92
CA VAL A 713 -5.67 -3.00 1.74
C VAL A 713 -5.59 -1.55 1.28
N ALA A 714 -6.10 -1.26 0.08
CA ALA A 714 -6.29 0.10 -0.40
C ALA A 714 -7.75 0.53 -0.23
N SER A 715 -8.02 1.64 0.46
CA SER A 715 -9.38 2.15 0.67
C SER A 715 -9.41 3.69 0.69
N THR A 716 -10.53 4.27 0.30
CA THR A 716 -10.80 5.70 0.55
C THR A 716 -11.22 6.00 1.99
N SER A 717 -11.51 4.94 2.78
CA SER A 717 -11.83 5.05 4.19
C SER A 717 -10.58 5.37 5.02
N PRO A 718 -10.63 6.41 5.89
CA PRO A 718 -9.57 6.67 6.86
C PRO A 718 -9.58 5.67 8.03
N ALA A 719 -10.61 4.84 8.16
CA ALA A 719 -10.66 3.74 9.10
C ALA A 719 -10.16 2.45 8.43
N PRO A 720 -9.24 1.69 9.08
CA PRO A 720 -8.90 0.34 8.63
C PRO A 720 -10.16 -0.52 8.50
N LEU A 721 -10.22 -1.36 7.46
CA LEU A 721 -11.38 -2.23 7.21
C LEU A 721 -11.39 -3.49 8.08
N TYR A 722 -10.20 -3.92 8.49
CA TYR A 722 -10.00 -5.15 9.26
C TYR A 722 -9.30 -4.80 10.55
N SER A 723 -9.71 -5.48 11.63
CA SER A 723 -9.09 -5.37 12.95
C SER A 723 -7.84 -6.24 13.06
N SER A 724 -7.66 -7.17 12.11
CA SER A 724 -6.66 -8.21 12.12
C SER A 724 -6.23 -8.58 10.70
N ASP A 725 -4.97 -8.95 10.53
CA ASP A 725 -4.44 -9.54 9.30
C ASP A 725 -5.07 -10.91 8.98
N SER A 726 -5.67 -11.59 9.96
CA SER A 726 -6.39 -12.86 9.75
C SER A 726 -7.81 -12.70 9.20
N GLU A 727 -8.39 -11.49 9.23
CA GLU A 727 -9.80 -11.26 8.87
C GLU A 727 -10.05 -11.23 7.35
N PHE A 728 -9.02 -10.96 6.57
CA PHE A 728 -9.06 -11.09 5.11
C PHE A 728 -8.07 -12.13 4.66
N ARG A 729 -8.47 -12.96 3.69
CA ARG A 729 -7.71 -14.15 3.32
C ARG A 729 -6.80 -13.90 2.14
N GLU A 730 -7.10 -12.86 1.37
CA GLU A 730 -6.43 -12.46 0.17
C GLU A 730 -5.13 -11.71 0.48
N SER A 731 -4.21 -11.64 -0.49
CA SER A 731 -2.99 -10.82 -0.37
C SER A 731 -3.27 -9.34 -0.62
N VAL A 732 -4.25 -9.03 -1.47
CA VAL A 732 -4.63 -7.66 -1.84
C VAL A 732 -6.14 -7.45 -1.69
N LYS A 733 -6.52 -6.31 -1.13
CA LYS A 733 -7.90 -5.83 -1.11
C LYS A 733 -7.98 -4.39 -1.62
N LEU A 734 -8.81 -4.14 -2.63
CA LEU A 734 -9.15 -2.80 -3.10
C LEU A 734 -10.61 -2.51 -2.75
N ASP A 735 -10.83 -1.55 -1.86
CA ASP A 735 -12.15 -1.16 -1.38
C ASP A 735 -12.68 0.07 -2.14
N GLY A 736 -13.59 -0.19 -3.07
CA GLY A 736 -14.19 0.80 -3.94
C GLY A 736 -13.20 1.47 -4.91
N PRO A 737 -12.41 0.70 -5.70
CA PRO A 737 -11.48 1.28 -6.66
C PRO A 737 -12.21 2.07 -7.76
N ALA A 738 -11.47 2.97 -8.43
CA ALA A 738 -12.00 3.73 -9.56
C ALA A 738 -12.48 2.79 -10.70
N GLY A 739 -13.44 3.26 -11.50
CA GLY A 739 -14.11 2.41 -12.50
C GLY A 739 -13.22 1.79 -13.59
N PHE A 740 -11.98 2.28 -13.77
CA PHE A 740 -11.01 1.63 -14.67
C PHE A 740 -10.67 0.21 -14.19
N TRP A 741 -10.66 -0.02 -12.87
CA TRP A 741 -10.27 -1.29 -12.28
C TRP A 741 -11.25 -2.39 -12.67
N ASN A 742 -12.55 -2.14 -12.46
CA ASN A 742 -13.62 -3.03 -12.91
C ASN A 742 -13.58 -3.22 -14.44
N SER A 743 -13.20 -2.19 -15.18
CA SER A 743 -13.10 -2.28 -16.65
C SER A 743 -11.97 -3.21 -17.09
N LEU A 744 -10.86 -3.31 -16.34
CA LEU A 744 -9.78 -4.29 -16.59
C LEU A 744 -10.22 -5.75 -16.39
N GLY A 745 -11.34 -5.96 -15.68
CA GLY A 745 -11.82 -7.29 -15.33
C GLY A 745 -11.00 -7.97 -14.22
N LEU A 746 -10.34 -7.19 -13.38
CA LEU A 746 -9.61 -7.67 -12.21
C LEU A 746 -10.56 -7.70 -10.98
N PRO A 747 -10.48 -8.74 -10.12
CA PRO A 747 -11.25 -8.76 -8.90
C PRO A 747 -10.72 -7.72 -7.90
N ASN A 748 -11.58 -7.32 -6.95
CA ASN A 748 -11.22 -6.37 -5.89
C ASN A 748 -10.48 -7.04 -4.72
N SER A 749 -10.46 -8.37 -4.68
CA SER A 749 -9.72 -9.16 -3.69
C SER A 749 -8.89 -10.15 -4.49
N LEU A 750 -7.57 -10.16 -4.28
CA LEU A 750 -6.63 -10.96 -5.05
C LEU A 750 -5.77 -11.80 -4.12
N HIS A 751 -5.76 -13.09 -4.36
CA HIS A 751 -4.77 -14.02 -3.83
C HIS A 751 -3.45 -13.93 -4.61
N LEU A 752 -2.40 -14.60 -4.11
CA LEU A 752 -1.13 -14.77 -4.85
C LEU A 752 -1.34 -15.45 -6.21
N GLU A 753 -2.34 -16.33 -6.28
CA GLU A 753 -2.76 -17.04 -7.48
C GLU A 753 -4.28 -16.98 -7.63
N GLU A 754 -4.76 -16.66 -8.83
CA GLU A 754 -6.19 -16.55 -9.12
C GLU A 754 -6.59 -17.39 -10.32
N TRP A 755 -7.80 -17.95 -10.26
CA TRP A 755 -8.42 -18.59 -11.42
C TRP A 755 -9.16 -17.55 -12.26
N LEU A 756 -8.50 -17.05 -13.31
CA LEU A 756 -9.05 -16.05 -14.21
C LEU A 756 -8.89 -16.50 -15.66
N GLN A 757 -9.92 -16.29 -16.48
CA GLN A 757 -9.91 -16.65 -17.91
C GLN A 757 -9.55 -18.12 -18.17
N ASN A 758 -10.11 -19.04 -17.36
CA ASN A 758 -9.94 -20.50 -17.47
C ASN A 758 -8.50 -21.00 -17.28
N ARG A 759 -7.67 -20.27 -16.54
CA ARG A 759 -6.34 -20.72 -16.12
C ARG A 759 -5.97 -20.12 -14.77
N VAL A 760 -4.99 -20.71 -14.11
CA VAL A 760 -4.32 -20.10 -12.96
C VAL A 760 -3.44 -18.96 -13.47
N GLN A 761 -3.56 -17.79 -12.87
CA GLN A 761 -2.74 -16.61 -13.12
C GLN A 761 -2.13 -16.16 -11.80
N ARG A 762 -0.82 -15.93 -11.80
CA ARG A 762 -0.12 -15.40 -10.62
C ARG A 762 -0.25 -13.87 -10.53
N LEU A 763 -0.02 -13.31 -9.34
CA LEU A 763 -0.14 -11.88 -9.09
C LEU A 763 0.75 -11.01 -10.00
N ASP A 764 1.94 -11.50 -10.38
CA ASP A 764 2.85 -10.84 -11.33
C ASP A 764 2.23 -10.70 -12.72
N GLU A 765 1.58 -11.74 -13.24
CA GLU A 765 0.90 -11.67 -14.54
C GLU A 765 -0.20 -10.60 -14.55
N LEU A 766 -0.96 -10.51 -13.46
CA LEU A 766 -2.02 -9.51 -13.30
C LEU A 766 -1.44 -8.09 -13.18
N LEU A 767 -0.33 -7.93 -12.44
CA LEU A 767 0.38 -6.66 -12.33
C LEU A 767 1.01 -6.25 -13.67
N ASN A 768 1.54 -7.20 -14.44
CA ASN A 768 2.10 -6.95 -15.76
C ASN A 768 1.01 -6.44 -16.73
N ARG A 769 -0.21 -6.99 -16.64
CA ARG A 769 -1.36 -6.50 -17.38
C ARG A 769 -1.73 -5.06 -16.99
N LEU A 770 -1.73 -4.73 -15.69
CA LEU A 770 -1.92 -3.35 -15.24
C LEU A 770 -0.83 -2.41 -15.80
N MET A 771 0.43 -2.84 -15.77
CA MET A 771 1.57 -2.09 -16.29
C MET A 771 1.50 -1.85 -17.80
N ILE A 772 1.04 -2.82 -18.59
CA ILE A 772 0.81 -2.61 -20.03
C ILE A 772 -0.23 -1.52 -20.26
N ALA A 773 -1.33 -1.52 -19.52
CA ALA A 773 -2.34 -0.48 -19.64
C ALA A 773 -1.79 0.90 -19.26
N TYR A 774 -1.04 0.99 -18.15
CA TYR A 774 -0.41 2.24 -17.71
C TYR A 774 0.60 2.74 -18.74
N ALA A 775 1.46 1.85 -19.23
CA ALA A 775 2.51 2.20 -20.18
C ALA A 775 1.92 2.65 -21.52
N LEU A 776 0.91 1.95 -22.05
CA LEU A 776 0.24 2.36 -23.28
C LEU A 776 -0.45 3.72 -23.12
N HIS A 777 -1.07 3.99 -21.97
CA HIS A 777 -1.67 5.29 -21.70
C HIS A 777 -0.64 6.40 -21.66
N LEU A 778 0.47 6.20 -20.93
CA LEU A 778 1.56 7.16 -20.87
C LEU A 778 2.20 7.39 -22.25
N ASP A 779 2.30 6.34 -23.06
CA ASP A 779 2.80 6.41 -24.44
C ASP A 779 1.91 7.28 -25.33
N CYS A 780 0.59 7.09 -25.26
CA CYS A 780 -0.33 7.64 -26.26
C CYS A 780 -0.97 8.96 -25.83
N GLU A 781 -1.32 9.09 -24.55
CA GLU A 781 -2.11 10.20 -24.01
C GLU A 781 -1.27 11.14 -23.11
N GLY A 782 -0.20 10.62 -22.51
CA GLY A 782 0.64 11.36 -21.56
C GLY A 782 1.48 12.46 -22.22
N ASP A 783 1.75 13.52 -21.47
CA ASP A 783 2.52 14.69 -21.91
C ASP A 783 3.44 15.16 -20.77
N PRO A 784 4.67 14.63 -20.66
CA PRO A 784 5.53 14.86 -19.51
C PRO A 784 5.67 16.36 -19.15
N PRO A 785 5.46 16.74 -17.89
CA PRO A 785 5.33 15.87 -16.70
C PRO A 785 3.90 15.40 -16.39
N ASP A 786 2.87 15.78 -17.17
CA ASP A 786 1.47 15.43 -16.90
C ASP A 786 1.09 14.07 -17.51
N PRO A 787 0.82 13.04 -16.70
CA PRO A 787 0.42 11.73 -17.21
C PRO A 787 -1.03 11.68 -17.71
N ARG A 788 -1.86 12.70 -17.46
CA ARG A 788 -3.27 12.79 -17.92
C ARG A 788 -4.17 11.59 -17.58
N TRP A 789 -3.96 10.96 -16.42
CA TRP A 789 -4.70 9.77 -15.95
C TRP A 789 -6.22 9.91 -15.94
N ARG A 790 -6.78 11.12 -15.92
CA ARG A 790 -8.22 11.37 -16.14
C ARG A 790 -8.81 10.65 -17.36
N ALA A 791 -8.02 10.44 -18.43
CA ALA A 791 -8.44 9.76 -19.65
C ALA A 791 -8.20 8.24 -19.63
N PHE A 792 -7.51 7.71 -18.61
CA PHE A 792 -7.08 6.32 -18.53
C PHE A 792 -8.23 5.31 -18.62
N ALA A 793 -9.38 5.62 -18.04
CA ALA A 793 -10.56 4.76 -18.12
C ALA A 793 -11.03 4.52 -19.57
N ASN A 794 -10.79 5.47 -20.49
CA ASN A 794 -11.10 5.29 -21.91
C ASN A 794 -10.08 4.36 -22.57
N THR A 795 -8.77 4.57 -22.31
CA THR A 795 -7.70 3.68 -22.80
C THR A 795 -7.96 2.23 -22.40
N VAL A 796 -8.30 1.98 -21.13
CA VAL A 796 -8.64 0.64 -20.64
C VAL A 796 -9.85 0.07 -21.39
N ARG A 797 -10.92 0.84 -21.57
CA ARG A 797 -12.12 0.39 -22.28
C ARG A 797 -11.80 -0.03 -23.72
N ASP A 798 -10.98 0.75 -24.40
CA ASP A 798 -10.57 0.47 -25.78
C ASP A 798 -9.76 -0.84 -25.86
N MET A 799 -8.76 -1.00 -24.98
CA MET A 799 -7.94 -2.23 -24.93
C MET A 799 -8.76 -3.48 -24.59
N MET A 800 -9.77 -3.35 -23.73
CA MET A 800 -10.65 -4.45 -23.32
C MET A 800 -11.66 -4.83 -24.40
N THR A 801 -12.00 -3.90 -25.28
CA THR A 801 -12.92 -4.14 -26.40
C THR A 801 -12.27 -4.95 -27.52
N ASP A 802 -11.04 -4.59 -27.90
CA ASP A 802 -10.31 -5.26 -28.97
C ASP A 802 -8.79 -5.07 -28.81
N VAL A 803 -8.01 -6.14 -28.96
CA VAL A 803 -6.54 -6.07 -28.95
C VAL A 803 -6.00 -5.13 -30.03
N LEU A 804 -6.68 -5.01 -31.18
CA LEU A 804 -6.24 -4.13 -32.26
C LEU A 804 -6.29 -2.65 -31.88
N ASN A 805 -7.02 -2.28 -30.81
CA ASN A 805 -7.01 -0.92 -30.30
C ASN A 805 -5.65 -0.52 -29.71
N ILE A 806 -4.82 -1.47 -29.26
CA ILE A 806 -3.44 -1.17 -28.85
C ILE A 806 -2.67 -0.50 -30.01
N PHE A 807 -2.79 -1.06 -31.21
CA PHE A 807 -2.17 -0.51 -32.41
C PHE A 807 -2.86 0.75 -32.91
N SER A 808 -4.20 0.82 -32.79
CA SER A 808 -4.96 2.01 -33.19
C SER A 808 -4.61 3.24 -32.34
N LEU A 809 -4.45 3.06 -31.02
CA LEU A 809 -4.04 4.12 -30.10
C LEU A 809 -2.62 4.59 -30.43
N ALA A 810 -1.67 3.65 -30.58
CA ALA A 810 -0.30 3.96 -30.97
C ALA A 810 -0.22 4.68 -32.33
N ALA A 811 -0.96 4.21 -33.34
CA ALA A 811 -1.01 4.84 -34.66
C ALA A 811 -1.61 6.26 -34.61
N SER A 812 -2.59 6.52 -33.73
CA SER A 812 -3.11 7.86 -33.53
C SER A 812 -2.04 8.79 -32.97
N HIS A 813 -1.34 8.34 -31.93
CA HIS A 813 -0.24 9.08 -31.32
C HIS A 813 0.88 9.43 -32.33
N PHE A 814 1.33 8.46 -33.15
CA PHE A 814 2.36 8.71 -34.16
C PHE A 814 1.93 9.70 -35.25
N ARG A 815 0.64 9.71 -35.61
CA ARG A 815 0.08 10.71 -36.54
C ARG A 815 0.11 12.11 -35.93
N GLU A 816 -0.16 12.25 -34.64
CA GLU A 816 -0.06 13.53 -33.94
C GLU A 816 1.39 14.03 -33.88
N LEU A 817 2.34 13.12 -33.63
CA LEU A 817 3.78 13.41 -33.68
C LEU A 817 4.31 13.64 -35.11
N LYS A 818 3.51 13.37 -36.15
CA LYS A 818 3.89 13.47 -37.57
C LYS A 818 5.15 12.67 -37.90
N ARG A 819 5.31 11.50 -37.30
CA ARG A 819 6.43 10.59 -37.56
C ARG A 819 5.97 9.15 -37.62
N GLU A 820 6.77 8.31 -38.27
CA GLU A 820 6.58 6.86 -38.25
C GLU A 820 7.17 6.25 -36.96
N PRO A 821 6.67 5.07 -36.53
CA PRO A 821 7.20 4.38 -35.36
C PRO A 821 8.62 3.84 -35.61
N TYR A 822 9.49 3.96 -34.61
CA TYR A 822 10.82 3.35 -34.63
C TYR A 822 10.75 1.82 -34.45
N PRO A 823 11.79 1.07 -34.87
CA PRO A 823 11.79 -0.40 -34.77
C PRO A 823 11.52 -0.97 -33.37
N ASP A 824 12.10 -0.35 -32.34
CA ASP A 824 11.90 -0.71 -30.93
C ASP A 824 10.46 -0.44 -30.48
N GLU A 825 9.86 0.67 -30.90
CA GLU A 825 8.47 1.00 -30.61
C GLU A 825 7.50 -0.02 -31.25
N VAL A 826 7.75 -0.42 -32.50
CA VAL A 826 6.97 -1.46 -33.18
C VAL A 826 7.04 -2.77 -32.40
N GLY A 827 8.25 -3.19 -32.01
CA GLY A 827 8.43 -4.40 -31.21
C GLY A 827 7.74 -4.32 -29.86
N ARG A 828 7.79 -3.16 -29.20
CA ARG A 828 7.14 -2.91 -27.91
C ARG A 828 5.62 -3.03 -27.98
N TYR A 829 4.95 -2.34 -28.90
CA TYR A 829 3.49 -2.43 -29.02
C TYR A 829 3.03 -3.82 -29.46
N TRP A 830 3.82 -4.50 -30.30
CA TRP A 830 3.55 -5.89 -30.65
C TRP A 830 3.62 -6.81 -29.42
N ARG A 831 4.62 -6.60 -28.56
CA ARG A 831 4.77 -7.35 -27.31
C ARG A 831 3.66 -7.06 -26.31
N TYR A 832 3.24 -5.79 -26.18
CA TYR A 832 2.05 -5.42 -25.39
C TYR A 832 0.83 -6.21 -25.84
N ALA A 833 0.55 -6.26 -27.15
CA ALA A 833 -0.57 -7.00 -27.68
C ALA A 833 -0.45 -8.51 -27.40
N GLN A 834 0.73 -9.09 -27.57
CA GLN A 834 0.95 -10.52 -27.28
C GLN A 834 0.60 -10.85 -25.83
N ILE A 835 1.20 -10.15 -24.86
CA ILE A 835 0.97 -10.39 -23.44
C ILE A 835 -0.49 -10.11 -23.09
N TRP A 836 -1.08 -9.03 -23.60
CA TRP A 836 -2.48 -8.67 -23.34
C TRP A 836 -3.49 -9.73 -23.81
N THR A 837 -3.17 -10.48 -24.86
CA THR A 837 -4.04 -11.54 -25.37
C THR A 837 -3.94 -12.86 -24.61
N GLU A 838 -2.94 -13.05 -23.74
CA GLU A 838 -2.76 -14.30 -22.99
C GLU A 838 -4.04 -14.62 -22.17
N GLY A 839 -4.51 -15.87 -22.26
CA GLY A 839 -5.79 -16.29 -21.65
C GLY A 839 -7.08 -15.89 -22.42
N ASN A 840 -7.03 -15.02 -23.43
CA ASN A 840 -8.20 -14.62 -24.22
C ASN A 840 -8.17 -15.19 -25.65
N THR A 841 -8.86 -16.32 -25.86
CA THR A 841 -8.88 -17.05 -27.15
C THR A 841 -9.35 -16.18 -28.33
N ASN A 842 -10.31 -15.28 -28.12
CA ASN A 842 -10.83 -14.40 -29.17
C ASN A 842 -9.76 -13.37 -29.59
N MET A 843 -9.18 -12.66 -28.63
CA MET A 843 -8.12 -11.68 -28.92
C MET A 843 -6.87 -12.33 -29.52
N GLN A 844 -6.48 -13.52 -29.06
CA GLN A 844 -5.37 -14.29 -29.65
C GLN A 844 -5.66 -14.65 -31.11
N LYS A 845 -6.89 -15.10 -31.41
CA LYS A 845 -7.30 -15.41 -32.78
C LYS A 845 -7.21 -14.18 -33.67
N LYS A 846 -7.68 -13.02 -33.21
CA LYS A 846 -7.57 -11.75 -33.95
C LYS A 846 -6.12 -11.35 -34.24
N LEU A 847 -5.24 -11.47 -33.23
CA LEU A 847 -3.82 -11.16 -33.40
C LEU A 847 -3.14 -12.15 -34.36
N LYS A 848 -3.50 -13.44 -34.29
CA LYS A 848 -3.03 -14.48 -35.21
C LYS A 848 -3.45 -14.23 -36.65
N ILE A 849 -4.73 -13.93 -36.89
CA ILE A 849 -5.25 -13.59 -38.23
C ILE A 849 -4.53 -12.35 -38.77
N THR A 850 -4.34 -11.32 -37.95
CA THR A 850 -3.61 -10.10 -38.34
C THR A 850 -2.18 -10.41 -38.81
N LYS A 851 -1.46 -11.27 -38.07
CA LYS A 851 -0.12 -11.74 -38.46
C LYS A 851 -0.15 -12.61 -39.72
N GLN A 852 -1.17 -13.45 -39.87
CA GLN A 852 -1.35 -14.34 -41.03
C GLN A 852 -1.58 -13.55 -42.31
N LEU A 853 -2.48 -12.56 -42.30
CA LEU A 853 -2.76 -11.67 -43.44
C LEU A 853 -1.46 -11.07 -44.01
N VAL A 854 -0.62 -10.55 -43.13
CA VAL A 854 0.68 -9.98 -43.50
C VAL A 854 1.65 -11.04 -44.03
N THR A 855 1.70 -12.20 -43.39
CA THR A 855 2.55 -13.31 -43.82
C THR A 855 2.18 -13.78 -45.23
N GLU A 856 0.89 -13.78 -45.56
CA GLU A 856 0.37 -14.18 -46.86
C GLU A 856 0.67 -13.15 -47.94
N TYR A 857 0.32 -11.87 -47.73
CA TYR A 857 0.55 -10.88 -48.78
C TYR A 857 2.04 -10.55 -48.97
N ARG A 858 2.89 -10.71 -47.95
CA ARG A 858 4.36 -10.55 -48.09
C ARG A 858 5.01 -11.56 -49.04
N LYS A 859 4.30 -12.63 -49.44
CA LYS A 859 4.76 -13.57 -50.47
C LYS A 859 4.74 -12.93 -51.86
N PHE A 860 3.71 -12.15 -52.17
CA PHE A 860 3.54 -11.53 -53.50
C PHE A 860 3.76 -10.01 -53.52
N TYR A 861 3.76 -9.33 -52.37
CA TYR A 861 3.88 -7.88 -52.28
C TYR A 861 4.79 -7.45 -51.12
N ARG A 862 5.86 -6.70 -51.41
CA ARG A 862 6.75 -6.13 -50.39
C ARG A 862 7.12 -4.69 -50.73
N VAL A 863 7.18 -3.86 -49.69
CA VAL A 863 7.62 -2.45 -49.71
C VAL A 863 8.65 -2.19 -48.62
N ASN A 864 9.49 -1.17 -48.82
CA ASN A 864 10.47 -0.77 -47.81
C ASN A 864 9.77 -0.17 -46.58
N LEU A 865 10.39 -0.30 -45.40
CA LEU A 865 9.86 0.28 -44.15
C LEU A 865 9.77 1.82 -44.17
N SER A 866 10.51 2.47 -45.08
CA SER A 866 10.47 3.92 -45.31
C SER A 866 9.27 4.37 -46.16
N GLU A 867 8.52 3.44 -46.75
CA GLU A 867 7.32 3.77 -47.54
C GLU A 867 6.15 4.16 -46.63
N SER A 868 5.24 4.97 -47.16
CA SER A 868 4.06 5.43 -46.42
C SER A 868 3.15 4.27 -45.98
N SER A 869 2.37 4.48 -44.90
CA SER A 869 1.34 3.51 -44.44
C SER A 869 0.38 3.10 -45.57
N HIS A 870 0.06 4.02 -46.50
CA HIS A 870 -0.78 3.72 -47.65
C HIS A 870 -0.18 2.66 -48.57
N ALA A 871 1.15 2.68 -48.78
CA ALA A 871 1.84 1.67 -49.57
C ALA A 871 1.85 0.32 -48.86
N ILE A 872 2.20 0.29 -47.56
CA ILE A 872 2.21 -0.94 -46.76
C ILE A 872 0.84 -1.61 -46.75
N LEU A 873 -0.24 -0.82 -46.64
CA LEU A 873 -1.62 -1.28 -46.49
C LEU A 873 -2.35 -1.50 -47.82
N LEU A 874 -1.68 -1.36 -48.96
CA LEU A 874 -2.34 -1.43 -50.26
C LEU A 874 -3.09 -2.76 -50.50
N PRO A 875 -2.48 -3.96 -50.30
CA PRO A 875 -3.17 -5.22 -50.58
C PRO A 875 -4.43 -5.40 -49.72
N LEU A 876 -4.31 -5.08 -48.42
CA LEU A 876 -5.44 -5.12 -47.49
C LEU A 876 -6.52 -4.09 -47.87
N SER A 877 -6.14 -2.85 -48.17
CA SER A 877 -7.10 -1.79 -48.46
C SER A 877 -7.96 -2.14 -49.68
N LYS A 878 -7.37 -2.78 -50.70
CA LYS A 878 -8.09 -3.24 -51.89
C LYS A 878 -9.02 -4.41 -51.59
N ALA A 879 -8.58 -5.40 -50.80
CA ALA A 879 -9.44 -6.50 -50.37
C ALA A 879 -10.64 -6.00 -49.55
N LEU A 880 -10.42 -5.07 -48.61
CA LEU A 880 -11.49 -4.47 -47.81
C LEU A 880 -12.45 -3.61 -48.63
N GLU A 881 -11.93 -2.81 -49.58
CA GLU A 881 -12.77 -2.00 -50.49
C GLU A 881 -13.71 -2.87 -51.32
N LEU A 882 -13.24 -4.02 -51.81
CA LEU A 882 -14.07 -4.97 -52.52
C LEU A 882 -15.20 -5.52 -51.63
N ILE A 883 -14.88 -6.07 -50.46
CA ILE A 883 -15.87 -6.67 -49.55
C ILE A 883 -16.97 -5.67 -49.18
N LEU A 884 -16.63 -4.39 -49.05
CA LEU A 884 -17.55 -3.31 -48.68
C LEU A 884 -18.36 -2.74 -49.85
N SER A 885 -17.93 -2.92 -51.11
CA SER A 885 -18.53 -2.28 -52.29
C SER A 885 -19.42 -3.19 -53.13
N VAL A 886 -19.28 -4.50 -52.97
CA VAL A 886 -20.05 -5.52 -53.71
C VAL A 886 -21.47 -5.72 -53.14
N PRO A 887 -22.44 -6.20 -53.94
CA PRO A 887 -23.81 -6.52 -53.48
C PRO A 887 -23.88 -7.57 -52.35
N GLU A 888 -24.94 -7.56 -51.53
CA GLU A 888 -25.10 -8.47 -50.36
C GLU A 888 -25.41 -9.94 -50.74
N ASP A 889 -25.84 -10.18 -51.98
CA ASP A 889 -26.26 -11.49 -52.49
C ASP A 889 -25.11 -12.36 -53.02
N TRP A 890 -23.87 -11.86 -52.99
CA TRP A 890 -22.69 -12.58 -53.44
C TRP A 890 -22.25 -13.62 -52.41
N ASP A 891 -21.89 -14.82 -52.89
CA ASP A 891 -21.31 -15.86 -52.03
C ASP A 891 -19.80 -15.68 -51.79
N ASP A 892 -19.25 -16.45 -50.85
CA ASP A 892 -17.83 -16.39 -50.50
C ASP A 892 -16.91 -16.68 -51.70
N GLU A 893 -17.32 -17.56 -52.63
CA GLU A 893 -16.50 -17.95 -53.78
C GLU A 893 -16.45 -16.83 -54.82
N GLU A 894 -17.57 -16.16 -55.06
CA GLU A 894 -17.68 -14.97 -55.91
C GLU A 894 -16.84 -13.80 -55.36
N LEU A 895 -16.90 -13.57 -54.05
CA LEU A 895 -16.06 -12.57 -53.38
C LEU A 895 -14.57 -12.87 -53.52
N ILE A 896 -14.17 -14.13 -53.34
CA ILE A 896 -12.77 -14.54 -53.45
C ILE A 896 -12.26 -14.40 -54.88
N LEU A 897 -13.03 -14.85 -55.88
CA LEU A 897 -12.64 -14.79 -57.28
C LEU A 897 -12.48 -13.34 -57.75
N GLN A 898 -13.48 -12.50 -57.49
CA GLN A 898 -13.46 -11.11 -57.89
C GLN A 898 -12.42 -10.29 -57.11
N GLY A 899 -12.27 -10.56 -55.82
CA GLY A 899 -11.24 -9.95 -54.98
C GLY A 899 -9.84 -10.25 -55.46
N SER A 900 -9.58 -11.49 -55.85
CA SER A 900 -8.27 -11.92 -56.38
C SER A 900 -7.95 -11.22 -57.71
N GLY A 901 -8.92 -11.12 -58.62
CA GLY A 901 -8.76 -10.42 -59.89
C GLY A 901 -8.51 -8.92 -59.72
N GLN A 902 -9.29 -8.23 -58.89
CA GLN A 902 -9.11 -6.80 -58.65
C GLN A 902 -7.80 -6.46 -57.94
N LEU A 903 -7.37 -7.31 -57.01
CA LEU A 903 -6.08 -7.14 -56.35
C LEU A 903 -4.93 -7.34 -57.33
N GLN A 904 -4.99 -8.36 -58.19
CA GLN A 904 -3.99 -8.57 -59.25
C GLN A 904 -3.91 -7.35 -60.18
N ASP A 905 -5.04 -6.85 -60.67
CA ASP A 905 -5.12 -5.65 -61.51
C ASP A 905 -4.50 -4.43 -60.83
N ALA A 906 -4.73 -4.26 -59.53
CA ALA A 906 -4.17 -3.16 -58.75
C ALA A 906 -2.64 -3.28 -58.62
N LEU A 907 -2.11 -4.49 -58.48
CA LEU A 907 -0.67 -4.76 -58.42
C LEU A 907 0.02 -4.56 -59.77
N ASP A 908 -0.59 -5.00 -60.87
CA ASP A 908 -0.05 -4.83 -62.23
C ASP A 908 0.07 -3.35 -62.64
N ARG A 909 -0.78 -2.50 -62.08
CA ARG A 909 -0.76 -1.03 -62.30
C ARG A 909 0.31 -0.30 -61.49
N GLN A 910 0.98 -0.96 -60.54
CA GLN A 910 1.99 -0.35 -59.69
C GLN A 910 3.39 -0.95 -59.90
N LYS A 911 4.42 -0.10 -59.80
CA LYS A 911 5.82 -0.53 -59.83
C LYS A 911 6.29 -0.85 -58.40
N VAL A 912 5.98 -2.05 -57.91
CA VAL A 912 6.35 -2.52 -56.56
C VAL A 912 7.14 -3.83 -56.64
N TYR A 913 7.95 -4.11 -55.61
CA TYR A 913 8.69 -5.36 -55.52
C TYR A 913 7.75 -6.55 -55.23
N ARG A 914 7.79 -7.53 -56.14
CA ARG A 914 6.97 -8.75 -56.11
C ARG A 914 7.89 -9.95 -55.93
N PRO A 915 8.03 -10.52 -54.72
CA PRO A 915 9.06 -11.52 -54.43
C PRO A 915 8.99 -12.75 -55.34
N ILE A 916 7.81 -13.36 -55.48
CA ILE A 916 7.59 -14.54 -56.34
C ILE A 916 7.96 -14.25 -57.81
N LEU A 917 7.53 -13.12 -58.37
CA LEU A 917 7.88 -12.75 -59.75
C LEU A 917 9.35 -12.35 -59.94
N SER A 918 10.03 -11.96 -58.87
CA SER A 918 11.44 -11.52 -58.90
C SER A 918 12.43 -12.68 -58.76
N ASP A 919 12.00 -13.84 -58.26
CA ASP A 919 12.82 -15.04 -58.16
C ASP A 919 13.07 -15.63 -59.55
N LYS A 920 14.31 -15.61 -60.06
CA LYS A 920 14.63 -16.12 -61.41
C LYS A 920 14.93 -17.62 -61.45
N SER A 921 14.82 -18.33 -60.33
CA SER A 921 15.08 -19.77 -60.25
C SER A 921 14.02 -20.64 -60.95
N LEU A 922 12.80 -20.10 -61.14
CA LEU A 922 11.67 -20.79 -61.77
C LEU A 922 11.21 -20.11 -63.08
N PRO A 923 10.61 -20.85 -64.04
CA PRO A 923 10.00 -20.29 -65.25
C PRO A 923 8.94 -19.22 -64.95
N TYR A 924 8.83 -18.20 -65.80
CA TYR A 924 7.89 -17.09 -65.61
C TYR A 924 6.42 -17.53 -65.49
N GLN A 925 6.01 -18.55 -66.25
CA GLN A 925 4.64 -19.06 -66.19
C GLN A 925 4.33 -19.70 -64.82
N GLU A 926 5.26 -20.48 -64.26
CA GLU A 926 5.11 -21.09 -62.94
C GLU A 926 5.05 -20.04 -61.83
N ARG A 927 5.89 -18.99 -61.91
CA ARG A 927 5.87 -17.87 -60.96
C ARG A 927 4.54 -17.10 -60.98
N LYS A 928 3.95 -16.91 -62.16
CA LYS A 928 2.65 -16.24 -62.30
C LYS A 928 1.52 -17.08 -61.67
N VAL A 929 1.57 -18.41 -61.80
CA VAL A 929 0.61 -19.32 -61.16
C VAL A 929 0.77 -19.28 -59.63
N GLN A 930 1.99 -19.41 -59.12
CA GLN A 930 2.26 -19.34 -57.68
C GLN A 930 1.84 -18.00 -57.06
N GLU A 931 2.02 -16.89 -57.79
CA GLU A 931 1.59 -15.59 -57.31
C GLU A 931 0.06 -15.45 -57.28
N LEU A 932 -0.64 -15.97 -58.29
CA LEU A 932 -2.10 -16.05 -58.31
C LEU A 932 -2.64 -16.89 -57.15
N GLU A 933 -2.03 -18.04 -56.89
CA GLU A 933 -2.37 -18.89 -55.73
C GLU A 933 -2.14 -18.15 -54.40
N ALA A 934 -1.05 -17.39 -54.28
CA ALA A 934 -0.76 -16.59 -53.08
C ALA A 934 -1.75 -15.42 -52.91
N ILE A 935 -2.15 -14.76 -54.00
CA ILE A 935 -3.19 -13.72 -53.99
C ILE A 935 -4.54 -14.33 -53.58
N GLN A 936 -4.92 -15.46 -54.16
CA GLN A 936 -6.17 -16.14 -53.85
C GLN A 936 -6.21 -16.61 -52.40
N ALA A 937 -5.10 -17.13 -51.86
CA ALA A 937 -4.97 -17.50 -50.45
C ALA A 937 -5.20 -16.28 -49.53
N PHE A 938 -4.54 -15.16 -49.81
CA PHE A 938 -4.71 -13.92 -49.04
C PHE A 938 -6.15 -13.38 -49.07
N VAL A 939 -6.79 -13.38 -50.25
CA VAL A 939 -8.18 -12.93 -50.37
C VAL A 939 -9.13 -13.91 -49.67
N THR A 940 -8.83 -15.21 -49.71
CA THR A 940 -9.58 -16.24 -48.95
C THR A 940 -9.55 -15.94 -47.45
N THR A 941 -8.38 -15.65 -46.89
CA THR A 941 -8.25 -15.24 -45.48
C THR A 941 -9.00 -13.93 -45.18
N CYS A 942 -8.97 -12.95 -46.10
CA CYS A 942 -9.74 -11.71 -45.96
C CYS A 942 -11.26 -11.96 -45.91
N VAL A 943 -11.78 -12.87 -46.75
CA VAL A 943 -13.22 -13.15 -46.85
C VAL A 943 -13.68 -14.08 -45.74
N LYS A 944 -13.01 -15.22 -45.54
CA LYS A 944 -13.46 -16.26 -44.60
C LYS A 944 -13.09 -15.93 -43.16
N ASP A 945 -11.83 -15.62 -42.88
CA ASP A 945 -11.35 -15.49 -41.50
C ASP A 945 -11.57 -14.06 -40.97
N LEU A 946 -11.24 -13.04 -41.77
CA LEU A 946 -11.41 -11.65 -41.33
C LEU A 946 -12.88 -11.18 -41.45
N PHE A 947 -13.50 -11.28 -42.62
CA PHE A 947 -14.89 -10.84 -42.77
C PHE A 947 -15.89 -11.83 -42.18
N GLY A 948 -15.80 -13.11 -42.54
CA GLY A 948 -16.70 -14.18 -42.09
C GLY A 948 -16.60 -14.46 -40.59
N GLU A 949 -15.40 -14.67 -40.03
CA GLU A 949 -15.25 -14.97 -38.61
C GLU A 949 -15.09 -13.73 -37.72
N MET A 950 -14.10 -12.85 -37.97
CA MET A 950 -13.85 -11.70 -37.07
C MET A 950 -14.97 -10.66 -37.11
N CYS A 951 -15.56 -10.41 -38.29
CA CYS A 951 -16.67 -9.47 -38.48
C CYS A 951 -18.04 -10.15 -38.62
N LYS A 952 -18.14 -11.47 -38.47
CA LYS A 952 -19.40 -12.25 -38.53
C LYS A 952 -20.20 -12.04 -39.84
N GLY A 953 -19.51 -11.72 -40.94
CA GLY A 953 -20.14 -11.37 -42.21
C GLY A 953 -20.86 -10.02 -42.23
N ASP A 954 -20.72 -9.19 -41.19
CA ASP A 954 -21.38 -7.88 -41.09
C ASP A 954 -20.48 -6.77 -41.67
N ARG A 955 -20.95 -6.16 -42.76
CA ARG A 955 -20.24 -5.05 -43.44
C ARG A 955 -20.20 -3.77 -42.61
N ALA A 956 -21.20 -3.50 -41.80
CA ALA A 956 -21.19 -2.34 -40.90
C ALA A 956 -20.11 -2.53 -39.83
N LEU A 957 -19.99 -3.74 -39.28
CA LEU A 957 -18.95 -4.08 -38.31
C LEU A 957 -17.54 -4.03 -38.93
N LEU A 958 -17.40 -4.48 -40.18
CA LEU A 958 -16.14 -4.36 -40.93
C LEU A 958 -15.78 -2.88 -41.19
N GLN A 959 -16.76 -2.06 -41.54
CA GLN A 959 -16.56 -0.63 -41.79
C GLN A 959 -16.17 0.12 -40.51
N GLU A 960 -16.79 -0.19 -39.37
CA GLU A 960 -16.44 0.37 -38.06
C GLU A 960 -15.00 0.00 -37.65
N ASN A 961 -14.62 -1.26 -37.85
CA ASN A 961 -13.31 -1.79 -37.45
C ASN A 961 -12.20 -1.56 -38.48
N ARG A 962 -12.52 -1.03 -39.66
CA ARG A 962 -11.60 -0.88 -40.80
C ARG A 962 -10.27 -0.24 -40.42
N ASN A 963 -10.31 0.86 -39.66
CA ASN A 963 -9.11 1.58 -39.26
C ASN A 963 -8.27 0.79 -38.22
N ARG A 964 -8.93 0.12 -37.27
CA ARG A 964 -8.27 -0.72 -36.25
C ARG A 964 -7.53 -1.88 -36.91
N ILE A 965 -8.18 -2.55 -37.86
CA ILE A 965 -7.60 -3.65 -38.66
C ILE A 965 -6.38 -3.15 -39.45
N LYS A 966 -6.51 -2.01 -40.12
CA LYS A 966 -5.39 -1.39 -40.85
C LYS A 966 -4.20 -1.10 -39.94
N SER A 967 -4.40 -0.49 -38.78
CA SER A 967 -3.33 -0.24 -37.82
C SER A 967 -2.66 -1.56 -37.37
N GLY A 968 -3.43 -2.59 -37.04
CA GLY A 968 -2.88 -3.90 -36.67
C GLY A 968 -2.03 -4.53 -37.76
N VAL A 969 -2.50 -4.51 -39.02
CA VAL A 969 -1.78 -5.05 -40.17
C VAL A 969 -0.50 -4.26 -40.47
N GLU A 970 -0.53 -2.93 -40.33
CA GLU A 970 0.67 -2.11 -40.50
C GLU A 970 1.76 -2.45 -39.46
N PHE A 971 1.39 -2.52 -38.17
CA PHE A 971 2.32 -2.91 -37.12
C PHE A 971 2.85 -4.33 -37.33
N ALA A 972 1.99 -5.28 -37.75
CA ALA A 972 2.40 -6.64 -38.09
C ALA A 972 3.42 -6.69 -39.26
N TYR A 973 3.22 -5.87 -40.29
CA TYR A 973 4.15 -5.77 -41.43
C TYR A 973 5.52 -5.26 -41.01
N ARG A 974 5.54 -4.17 -40.23
CA ARG A 974 6.78 -3.60 -39.71
C ARG A 974 7.50 -4.60 -38.81
N TRP A 975 6.77 -5.26 -37.91
CA TRP A 975 7.31 -6.27 -37.00
C TRP A 975 7.94 -7.45 -37.73
N LEU A 976 7.22 -8.08 -38.67
CA LEU A 976 7.73 -9.24 -39.41
C LEU A 976 8.94 -8.90 -40.27
N THR A 977 9.00 -7.70 -40.82
CA THR A 977 10.16 -7.24 -41.59
C THR A 977 11.39 -7.06 -40.68
N LEU A 978 11.21 -6.53 -39.48
CA LEU A 978 12.31 -6.41 -38.50
C LEU A 978 12.84 -7.77 -38.04
N GLN A 979 11.96 -8.75 -37.82
CA GLN A 979 12.37 -10.12 -37.46
C GLN A 979 13.23 -10.76 -38.54
N GLU A 980 12.87 -10.59 -39.82
CA GLU A 980 13.67 -11.10 -40.95
C GLU A 980 15.05 -10.44 -41.01
N SER A 981 15.13 -9.11 -40.90
CA SER A 981 16.41 -8.39 -40.92
C SER A 981 17.35 -8.80 -39.77
N GLN A 982 16.80 -9.04 -38.57
CA GLN A 982 17.57 -9.53 -37.43
C GLN A 982 18.08 -10.97 -37.65
N ALA A 983 17.26 -11.85 -38.23
CA ALA A 983 17.64 -13.22 -38.55
C ALA A 983 18.75 -13.28 -39.62
N GLU A 984 18.65 -12.46 -40.67
CA GLU A 984 19.68 -12.34 -41.72
C GLU A 984 21.01 -11.82 -41.17
N THR A 985 20.98 -10.81 -40.29
CA THR A 985 22.18 -10.26 -39.64
C THR A 985 22.85 -11.28 -38.72
N LYS A 986 22.06 -12.13 -38.04
CA LYS A 986 22.57 -13.19 -37.16
C LYS A 986 23.21 -14.32 -37.97
N ASN A 987 22.61 -14.71 -39.10
CA ASN A 987 23.18 -15.71 -40.01
C ASN A 987 24.49 -15.22 -40.66
N GLN A 988 24.57 -13.95 -41.08
CA GLN A 988 25.81 -13.38 -41.65
C GLN A 988 26.97 -13.29 -40.64
N LYS A 989 26.69 -13.03 -39.35
CA LYS A 989 27.73 -13.11 -38.29
C LYS A 989 28.22 -14.54 -38.06
N THR A 990 27.34 -15.54 -38.21
CA THR A 990 27.67 -16.95 -37.98
C THR A 990 28.43 -17.57 -39.17
N GLU A 991 28.25 -17.04 -40.39
CA GLU A 991 29.04 -17.41 -41.58
C GLU A 991 30.36 -16.65 -41.70
N GLY A 992 30.51 -15.49 -41.05
CA GLY A 992 31.78 -14.75 -40.98
C GLY A 992 32.78 -15.23 -39.91
N GLU A 993 32.33 -16.12 -39.00
CA GLU A 993 33.17 -16.80 -37.99
C GLU A 993 33.52 -18.25 -38.35
N LYS A 994 33.13 -18.71 -39.55
CA LYS A 994 33.62 -19.95 -40.18
C LYS A 994 34.60 -19.61 -41.31
#